data_AF-A0A9E3TYC7-F1
#
_entry.id   AF-A0A9E3TYC7-F1
#
_cell.length_a   1.000
_cell.length_b   1.000
_cell.length_c   1.000
_cell.angle_alpha   90.00
_cell.angle_beta   90.00
_cell.angle_gamma   90.00
#
_symmetry.space_group_name_H-M   'P 1'
#
loop_
_entity.id
_entity.type
_entity.pdbx_description
1 polymer ?
#
loop_
_entity_poly.entity_id
_entity_poly.type
_entity_poly.pdbx_seq_one_letter_code
_entity_poly.pdbx_strand_id
1 'polypeptide(L)'
;MRAFAKTKIQLTALAPFMLALSCALCASIAFAEELDEKSAPPRRLSSPTYAIRSIQDVHSSQTPVIVRQGELDALINPDGGGACPISAALIAMQTLRSMAGQPLHPQPHYYALELFQKHSELKEGRISNDRFVNLIGWVSEEINGYDLQVDVVSAKNSIHSKSGPFWSDEDGPDLAIKGGELSILAYTVTSADGIVLGRHFVLLKELGETLVRVLNPSKPMKDYQFNVEKRDLPSGRYKRVFLESPGRLSESSLVLELNTVFKVRLVRSEAEPASASPLTVNQVKTAIDELAEQLRTEGKLTSPREWRRRGVAFGLPGLDLPESVGGSGWNAQQMLEIFRHAGRYNLNMRDVVGAAHGRPAVKMDSTIAVDALKKLVEGDAYFAVAITEEDAGTDTKSMQSRAVRDGDGFRLTGSKLWNARLRQATHVVLYTTSAAGSPDARSAFLLPIDHPGLEIVDRYAHGLTGNSFGGLKFDNMYVGSEYLIGKDGDGGNLFDEHFLYWRLMQAASAIGCGERALEIMAERIRQRHVFGGPIGRFTHLQQPIGENLTKLRMALSLAREAARLFDRGDLDAAEPLVNGIKAEGVEIALAACDAAMRAHGALGYSREVDLGDRVRDLMGLRIADGTTDVMRMTVVREKYGFDLWEMSVRGYSDGSTKTERD
;
A
#
# COMPACT_ATOMS: atom_id res chain seq x y z
N MET A 1 -57.97 63.17 32.30
CA MET A 1 -58.91 62.66 33.34
C MET A 1 -59.21 61.19 33.03
N ARG A 2 -59.26 60.31 34.06
CA ARG A 2 -60.01 59.02 34.15
C ARG A 2 -59.94 58.07 32.92
N ALA A 3 -59.31 56.88 32.92
CA ALA A 3 -59.37 55.73 33.86
C ALA A 3 -60.82 55.21 34.08
N PHE A 4 -61.16 53.92 34.00
CA PHE A 4 -60.35 52.68 34.02
C PHE A 4 -61.08 51.48 33.33
N ALA A 5 -60.38 50.34 33.20
CA ALA A 5 -60.90 48.94 33.10
C ALA A 5 -61.31 48.42 31.69
N LYS A 6 -61.17 47.11 31.34
CA LYS A 6 -60.43 45.97 31.96
C LYS A 6 -60.18 44.81 30.95
N THR A 7 -59.05 44.12 31.10
CA THR A 7 -58.72 42.65 30.92
C THR A 7 -59.60 41.72 30.05
N LYS A 8 -59.07 40.72 29.29
CA LYS A 8 -57.70 40.14 29.14
C LYS A 8 -57.62 39.17 27.92
N ILE A 9 -56.39 38.71 27.62
CA ILE A 9 -55.97 37.53 26.81
C ILE A 9 -55.69 37.81 25.31
N GLN A 10 -54.45 37.51 24.91
CA GLN A 10 -53.95 37.54 23.54
C GLN A 10 -54.26 36.23 22.80
N LEU A 11 -54.53 36.34 21.50
CA LEU A 11 -54.54 35.20 20.57
C LEU A 11 -54.20 35.69 19.15
N THR A 12 -52.92 36.01 18.93
CA THR A 12 -52.37 36.32 17.60
C THR A 12 -51.60 35.13 17.05
N ALA A 13 -52.33 34.13 16.55
CA ALA A 13 -51.78 32.99 15.82
C ALA A 13 -52.86 32.35 14.94
N LEU A 14 -53.05 32.85 13.71
CA LEU A 14 -53.80 32.19 12.61
C LEU A 14 -53.71 32.97 11.28
N ALA A 15 -52.50 33.09 10.73
CA ALA A 15 -52.22 33.50 9.34
C ALA A 15 -50.71 33.33 9.05
N PRO A 16 -50.15 32.13 9.25
CA PRO A 16 -49.88 31.31 8.06
C PRO A 16 -50.05 29.80 8.32
N PHE A 17 -51.09 29.18 7.77
CA PHE A 17 -51.26 27.71 7.82
C PHE A 17 -51.86 27.09 6.54
N MET A 18 -51.93 27.85 5.45
CA MET A 18 -52.51 27.45 4.15
C MET A 18 -51.52 27.56 2.98
N LEU A 19 -50.22 27.48 3.26
CA LEU A 19 -49.17 27.30 2.23
C LEU A 19 -48.13 26.23 2.60
N ALA A 20 -48.44 25.38 3.60
CA ALA A 20 -47.55 24.34 4.12
C ALA A 20 -48.11 22.91 3.96
N LEU A 21 -49.21 22.72 3.22
CA LEU A 21 -49.89 21.43 3.06
C LEU A 21 -49.81 20.81 1.64
N SER A 22 -49.17 21.47 0.68
CA SER A 22 -48.95 20.94 -0.68
C SER A 22 -47.54 20.35 -0.91
N CYS A 23 -46.55 20.67 -0.06
CA CYS A 23 -45.20 20.08 -0.16
C CYS A 23 -45.00 18.82 0.70
N ALA A 24 -45.95 18.48 1.59
CA ALA A 24 -45.83 17.36 2.53
C ALA A 24 -46.24 15.98 1.95
N LEU A 25 -46.59 15.91 0.65
CA LEU A 25 -47.03 14.68 -0.03
C LEU A 25 -46.16 14.25 -1.22
N CYS A 26 -45.14 15.03 -1.58
CA CYS A 26 -44.07 14.59 -2.50
C CYS A 26 -42.75 14.26 -1.78
N ALA A 27 -42.61 14.61 -0.49
CA ALA A 27 -41.44 14.30 0.32
C ALA A 27 -41.47 12.89 0.95
N SER A 28 -42.54 12.11 0.77
CA SER A 28 -42.77 10.81 1.41
C SER A 28 -42.39 9.59 0.56
N ILE A 29 -41.82 9.80 -0.64
CA ILE A 29 -41.43 8.75 -1.59
C ILE A 29 -39.91 8.81 -1.92
N ALA A 30 -39.17 9.79 -1.38
CA ALA A 30 -37.74 9.99 -1.65
C ALA A 30 -36.83 10.00 -0.39
N PHE A 31 -37.37 9.67 0.79
CA PHE A 31 -36.61 9.58 2.05
C PHE A 31 -36.97 8.30 2.82
N ALA A 32 -36.64 7.16 2.23
CA ALA A 32 -36.74 5.84 2.87
C ALA A 32 -35.72 4.82 2.29
N GLU A 33 -34.56 5.28 1.81
CA GLU A 33 -33.48 4.39 1.34
C GLU A 33 -32.08 4.94 1.63
N GLU A 34 -31.94 5.68 2.74
CA GLU A 34 -30.66 5.99 3.39
C GLU A 34 -30.59 5.25 4.73
N LEU A 35 -30.49 3.92 4.66
CA LEU A 35 -30.35 3.05 5.82
C LEU A 35 -28.87 2.88 6.19
N ASP A 36 -28.44 3.69 7.17
CA ASP A 36 -27.36 3.44 8.14
C ASP A 36 -26.39 2.29 7.81
N GLU A 37 -25.41 2.54 6.93
CA GLU A 37 -24.38 1.55 6.59
C GLU A 37 -23.42 1.22 7.76
N LYS A 38 -23.52 1.93 8.90
CA LYS A 38 -22.66 1.70 10.08
C LYS A 38 -23.18 0.64 11.05
N SER A 39 -24.29 -0.03 10.76
CA SER A 39 -24.77 -1.16 11.58
C SER A 39 -25.31 -2.36 10.78
N ALA A 40 -25.09 -2.42 9.45
CA ALA A 40 -25.47 -3.57 8.65
C ALA A 40 -24.77 -4.86 9.16
N PRO A 41 -25.51 -5.92 9.53
CA PRO A 41 -24.89 -7.18 9.96
C PRO A 41 -24.07 -7.75 8.79
N PRO A 42 -22.92 -8.41 9.07
CA PRO A 42 -22.05 -8.92 8.01
C PRO A 42 -22.86 -9.79 7.05
N ARG A 43 -22.82 -9.46 5.75
CA ARG A 43 -23.49 -10.23 4.69
C ARG A 43 -23.13 -11.71 4.88
N ARG A 44 -24.13 -12.53 5.22
CA ARG A 44 -23.92 -13.97 5.38
C ARG A 44 -23.38 -14.53 4.06
N LEU A 45 -22.25 -15.22 4.12
CA LEU A 45 -21.67 -15.93 2.99
C LEU A 45 -22.74 -16.83 2.36
N SER A 46 -22.88 -16.76 1.04
CA SER A 46 -23.89 -17.56 0.35
C SER A 46 -23.54 -19.05 0.41
N SER A 47 -24.53 -19.93 0.25
CA SER A 47 -24.25 -21.37 0.24
C SER A 47 -23.48 -21.76 -1.01
N PRO A 48 -22.60 -22.77 -0.96
CA PRO A 48 -21.92 -23.27 -2.16
C PRO A 48 -22.93 -23.73 -3.22
N THR A 49 -24.10 -24.24 -2.81
CA THR A 49 -25.22 -24.58 -3.72
C THR A 49 -25.69 -23.38 -4.55
N TYR A 50 -25.85 -22.20 -3.93
CA TYR A 50 -26.25 -20.98 -4.61
C TYR A 50 -25.14 -20.47 -5.53
N ALA A 51 -23.91 -20.39 -5.02
CA ALA A 51 -22.75 -19.94 -5.78
C ALA A 51 -22.48 -20.82 -7.01
N ILE A 52 -22.55 -22.15 -6.89
CA ILE A 52 -22.38 -23.09 -8.00
C ILE A 52 -23.45 -22.88 -9.09
N ARG A 53 -24.72 -22.65 -8.71
CA ARG A 53 -25.78 -22.33 -9.68
C ARG A 53 -25.51 -20.99 -10.37
N SER A 54 -25.16 -19.95 -9.61
CA SER A 54 -24.83 -18.62 -10.13
C SER A 54 -23.72 -18.68 -11.21
N ILE A 55 -22.62 -19.39 -10.96
CA ILE A 55 -21.53 -19.51 -11.95
C ILE A 55 -21.91 -20.38 -13.17
N GLN A 56 -22.80 -21.38 -13.00
CA GLN A 56 -23.36 -22.13 -14.12
C GLN A 56 -24.23 -21.21 -15.00
N ASP A 57 -25.12 -20.43 -14.38
CA ASP A 57 -26.02 -19.52 -15.10
C ASP A 57 -25.23 -18.46 -15.89
N VAL A 58 -24.23 -17.81 -15.26
CA VAL A 58 -23.33 -16.85 -15.93
C VAL A 58 -22.50 -17.51 -17.05
N HIS A 59 -22.02 -18.75 -16.86
CA HIS A 59 -21.30 -19.47 -17.92
C HIS A 59 -22.21 -19.84 -19.10
N SER A 60 -23.53 -19.98 -18.87
CA SER A 60 -24.49 -20.26 -19.93
C SER A 60 -24.88 -19.03 -20.76
N SER A 61 -24.77 -17.81 -20.19
CA SER A 61 -25.22 -16.55 -20.81
C SER A 61 -24.16 -15.83 -21.65
N GLN A 62 -23.19 -16.59 -22.20
CA GLN A 62 -22.08 -16.18 -23.08
C GLN A 62 -20.79 -15.66 -22.42
N THR A 63 -20.71 -15.49 -21.09
CA THR A 63 -19.45 -15.11 -20.42
C THR A 63 -18.71 -16.36 -19.92
N PRO A 64 -17.54 -16.74 -20.46
CA PRO A 64 -16.85 -17.99 -20.11
C PRO A 64 -16.16 -17.92 -18.72
N VAL A 65 -16.94 -18.03 -17.65
CA VAL A 65 -16.44 -17.98 -16.26
C VAL A 65 -15.94 -19.31 -15.69
N ILE A 66 -16.08 -20.43 -16.42
CA ILE A 66 -15.64 -21.77 -16.00
C ILE A 66 -14.62 -22.30 -17.01
N VAL A 67 -13.46 -22.74 -16.50
CA VAL A 67 -12.45 -23.49 -17.26
C VAL A 67 -12.70 -24.98 -17.06
N ARG A 68 -13.02 -25.69 -18.14
CA ARG A 68 -13.38 -27.12 -18.16
C ARG A 68 -12.14 -27.98 -18.21
N GLN A 69 -12.23 -29.21 -17.68
CA GLN A 69 -11.12 -30.18 -17.74
C GLN A 69 -10.55 -30.34 -19.16
N GLY A 70 -11.42 -30.51 -20.16
CA GLY A 70 -11.01 -30.72 -21.56
C GLY A 70 -10.30 -29.53 -22.22
N GLU A 71 -10.37 -28.34 -21.64
CA GLU A 71 -9.63 -27.16 -22.10
C GLU A 71 -8.19 -27.15 -21.53
N LEU A 72 -7.93 -27.91 -20.45
CA LEU A 72 -6.63 -28.02 -19.80
C LEU A 72 -5.84 -29.26 -20.22
N ASP A 73 -6.49 -30.28 -20.78
CA ASP A 73 -5.84 -31.54 -21.19
C ASP A 73 -4.65 -31.28 -22.14
N ALA A 74 -4.71 -30.24 -22.98
CA ALA A 74 -3.64 -29.86 -23.91
C ALA A 74 -2.42 -29.17 -23.26
N LEU A 75 -2.51 -28.75 -21.99
CA LEU A 75 -1.45 -28.08 -21.24
C LEU A 75 -0.65 -29.06 -20.35
N ILE A 76 -1.03 -30.33 -20.33
CA ILE A 76 -0.52 -31.35 -19.41
C ILE A 76 0.19 -32.44 -20.21
N ASN A 77 1.29 -32.97 -19.66
CA ASN A 77 2.07 -33.99 -20.32
C ASN A 77 1.25 -35.29 -20.51
N PRO A 78 1.53 -36.14 -21.53
CA PRO A 78 0.72 -37.33 -21.83
C PRO A 78 0.53 -38.33 -20.69
N ASP A 79 1.49 -38.40 -19.74
CA ASP A 79 1.42 -39.24 -18.54
C ASP A 79 0.88 -38.49 -17.29
N GLY A 80 0.48 -37.23 -17.45
CA GLY A 80 0.00 -36.34 -16.40
C GLY A 80 -1.49 -36.50 -16.10
N GLY A 81 -1.87 -36.38 -14.83
CA GLY A 81 -3.25 -36.54 -14.34
C GLY A 81 -3.84 -35.27 -13.72
N GLY A 82 -3.39 -34.09 -14.17
CA GLY A 82 -3.67 -32.80 -13.52
C GLY A 82 -4.98 -32.11 -13.90
N ALA A 83 -5.57 -32.42 -15.06
CA ALA A 83 -6.61 -31.56 -15.66
C ALA A 83 -7.88 -31.46 -14.79
N CYS A 84 -8.33 -32.61 -14.27
CA CYS A 84 -9.53 -32.69 -13.42
C CYS A 84 -9.36 -31.89 -12.11
N PRO A 85 -8.30 -32.09 -11.31
CA PRO A 85 -8.04 -31.25 -10.15
C PRO A 85 -7.82 -29.77 -10.48
N ILE A 86 -7.10 -29.41 -11.55
CA ILE A 86 -6.87 -27.98 -11.88
C ILE A 86 -8.18 -27.28 -12.27
N SER A 87 -9.01 -27.92 -13.10
CA SER A 87 -10.35 -27.42 -13.41
C SER A 87 -11.23 -27.36 -12.15
N ALA A 88 -11.15 -28.34 -11.24
CA ALA A 88 -11.87 -28.29 -9.97
C ALA A 88 -11.45 -27.09 -9.09
N ALA A 89 -10.15 -26.79 -9.00
CA ALA A 89 -9.63 -25.65 -8.22
C ALA A 89 -10.06 -24.30 -8.82
N LEU A 90 -10.00 -24.14 -10.15
CA LEU A 90 -10.46 -22.92 -10.83
C LEU A 90 -11.97 -22.69 -10.69
N ILE A 91 -12.77 -23.76 -10.69
CA ILE A 91 -14.22 -23.67 -10.43
C ILE A 91 -14.49 -23.39 -8.94
N ALA A 92 -13.67 -23.94 -8.04
CA ALA A 92 -13.74 -23.63 -6.61
C ALA A 92 -13.44 -22.15 -6.35
N MET A 93 -12.41 -21.57 -6.97
CA MET A 93 -12.10 -20.13 -6.92
C MET A 93 -13.33 -19.27 -7.28
N GLN A 94 -13.96 -19.53 -8.43
CA GLN A 94 -15.16 -18.79 -8.86
C GLN A 94 -16.35 -18.98 -7.90
N THR A 95 -16.52 -20.20 -7.39
CA THR A 95 -17.56 -20.52 -6.39
C THR A 95 -17.32 -19.73 -5.11
N LEU A 96 -16.08 -19.70 -4.61
CA LEU A 96 -15.69 -19.02 -3.37
C LEU A 96 -15.79 -17.49 -3.52
N ARG A 97 -15.39 -16.90 -4.65
CA ARG A 97 -15.63 -15.48 -4.96
C ARG A 97 -17.13 -15.15 -4.91
N SER A 98 -17.99 -15.98 -5.51
CA SER A 98 -19.45 -15.81 -5.42
C SER A 98 -20.01 -16.01 -4.00
N MET A 99 -19.42 -16.90 -3.19
CA MET A 99 -19.79 -17.08 -1.78
C MET A 99 -19.41 -15.86 -0.93
N ALA A 100 -18.25 -15.25 -1.21
CA ALA A 100 -17.74 -14.01 -0.60
C ALA A 100 -18.47 -12.73 -1.06
N GLY A 101 -19.37 -12.82 -2.05
CA GLY A 101 -20.06 -11.67 -2.63
C GLY A 101 -19.21 -10.80 -3.56
N GLN A 102 -18.07 -11.33 -4.02
CA GLN A 102 -17.18 -10.68 -4.98
C GLN A 102 -17.64 -10.92 -6.43
N PRO A 103 -17.28 -10.04 -7.39
CA PRO A 103 -17.46 -10.33 -8.80
C PRO A 103 -16.65 -11.57 -9.21
N LEU A 104 -17.20 -12.38 -10.12
CA LEU A 104 -16.49 -13.50 -10.72
C LEU A 104 -15.25 -13.01 -11.47
N HIS A 105 -14.18 -13.80 -11.48
CA HIS A 105 -12.98 -13.48 -12.23
C HIS A 105 -13.32 -13.44 -13.74
N PRO A 106 -13.04 -12.33 -14.45
CA PRO A 106 -13.56 -12.11 -15.81
C PRO A 106 -12.82 -12.90 -16.90
N GLN A 107 -11.59 -13.34 -16.63
CA GLN A 107 -10.72 -14.03 -17.61
C GLN A 107 -10.06 -15.31 -17.02
N PRO A 108 -10.84 -16.28 -16.50
CA PRO A 108 -10.28 -17.40 -15.74
C PRO A 108 -9.39 -18.32 -16.58
N HIS A 109 -9.58 -18.37 -17.91
CA HIS A 109 -8.68 -19.06 -18.85
C HIS A 109 -7.30 -18.38 -18.95
N TYR A 110 -7.22 -17.05 -18.84
CA TYR A 110 -5.94 -16.34 -18.81
C TYR A 110 -5.19 -16.63 -17.51
N TYR A 111 -5.89 -16.52 -16.38
CA TYR A 111 -5.35 -16.87 -15.06
C TYR A 111 -4.88 -18.35 -14.99
N ALA A 112 -5.60 -19.28 -15.64
CA ALA A 112 -5.15 -20.66 -15.76
C ALA A 112 -3.80 -20.78 -16.51
N LEU A 113 -3.59 -20.03 -17.60
CA LEU A 113 -2.31 -20.00 -18.31
C LEU A 113 -1.19 -19.40 -17.45
N GLU A 114 -1.49 -18.36 -16.66
CA GLU A 114 -0.54 -17.75 -15.73
C GLU A 114 -0.12 -18.73 -14.62
N LEU A 115 -1.07 -19.50 -14.05
CA LEU A 115 -0.75 -20.59 -13.12
C LEU A 115 0.21 -21.62 -13.75
N PHE A 116 -0.01 -22.02 -15.01
CA PHE A 116 0.90 -22.94 -15.73
C PHE A 116 2.26 -22.31 -16.10
N GLN A 117 2.38 -20.99 -16.08
CA GLN A 117 3.64 -20.26 -16.26
C GLN A 117 4.42 -20.14 -14.94
N LYS A 118 3.73 -19.80 -13.84
CA LYS A 118 4.30 -19.69 -12.48
C LYS A 118 4.66 -21.06 -11.88
N HIS A 119 3.80 -22.07 -12.08
CA HIS A 119 3.88 -23.40 -11.46
C HIS A 119 4.02 -24.49 -12.52
N SER A 120 5.21 -24.58 -13.12
CA SER A 120 5.53 -25.55 -14.18
C SER A 120 5.24 -27.01 -13.80
N GLU A 121 5.32 -27.34 -12.50
CA GLU A 121 5.01 -28.65 -11.94
C GLU A 121 3.55 -29.10 -12.21
N LEU A 122 2.61 -28.17 -12.43
CA LEU A 122 1.21 -28.50 -12.77
C LEU A 122 1.07 -29.31 -14.06
N LYS A 123 2.08 -29.29 -14.93
CA LYS A 123 2.14 -30.08 -16.18
C LYS A 123 2.48 -31.55 -15.93
N GLU A 124 2.97 -31.89 -14.73
CA GLU A 124 3.61 -33.17 -14.42
C GLU A 124 2.90 -33.99 -13.34
N GLY A 125 2.73 -35.28 -13.64
CA GLY A 125 2.28 -36.31 -12.70
C GLY A 125 0.81 -36.23 -12.28
N ARG A 126 0.42 -37.05 -11.30
CA ARG A 126 -0.90 -37.01 -10.66
C ARG A 126 -0.85 -36.09 -9.44
N ILE A 127 -1.91 -35.32 -9.21
CA ILE A 127 -1.98 -34.38 -8.08
C ILE A 127 -2.33 -35.14 -6.77
N SER A 128 -1.41 -35.09 -5.81
CA SER A 128 -1.58 -35.61 -4.44
C SER A 128 -2.48 -34.68 -3.61
N ASN A 129 -2.80 -35.07 -2.37
CA ASN A 129 -3.55 -34.21 -1.46
C ASN A 129 -2.82 -32.88 -1.22
N ASP A 130 -1.54 -32.93 -0.87
CA ASP A 130 -0.73 -31.74 -0.57
C ASP A 130 -0.59 -30.83 -1.80
N ARG A 131 -0.37 -31.41 -2.99
CA ARG A 131 -0.34 -30.65 -4.24
C ARG A 131 -1.69 -30.01 -4.58
N PHE A 132 -2.81 -30.62 -4.20
CA PHE A 132 -4.13 -30.03 -4.38
C PHE A 132 -4.39 -28.91 -3.36
N VAL A 133 -3.94 -29.04 -2.11
CA VAL A 133 -4.00 -27.96 -1.10
C VAL A 133 -3.18 -26.76 -1.56
N ASN A 134 -1.95 -26.95 -2.03
CA ASN A 134 -1.13 -25.86 -2.57
C ASN A 134 -1.81 -25.16 -3.74
N LEU A 135 -2.44 -25.91 -4.64
CA LEU A 135 -3.20 -25.36 -5.76
C LEU A 135 -4.45 -24.58 -5.32
N ILE A 136 -5.14 -25.02 -4.26
CA ILE A 136 -6.24 -24.23 -3.64
C ILE A 136 -5.69 -22.94 -2.99
N GLY A 137 -4.48 -22.96 -2.44
CA GLY A 137 -3.79 -21.77 -1.93
C GLY A 137 -3.37 -20.80 -3.03
N TRP A 138 -2.88 -21.27 -4.18
CA TRP A 138 -2.54 -20.37 -5.29
C TRP A 138 -3.79 -19.65 -5.83
N VAL A 139 -4.93 -20.35 -5.91
CA VAL A 139 -6.21 -19.71 -6.28
C VAL A 139 -6.89 -18.93 -5.15
N SER A 140 -6.34 -18.90 -3.92
CA SER A 140 -6.84 -18.02 -2.85
C SER A 140 -6.33 -16.60 -2.97
N GLU A 141 -5.20 -16.37 -3.65
CA GLU A 141 -4.68 -15.01 -3.95
C GLU A 141 -5.72 -14.15 -4.69
N GLU A 142 -6.63 -14.79 -5.41
CA GLU A 142 -7.74 -14.16 -6.14
C GLU A 142 -9.00 -13.87 -5.30
N ILE A 143 -8.97 -14.00 -3.96
CA ILE A 143 -10.16 -13.85 -3.10
C ILE A 143 -9.95 -12.80 -2.00
N ASN A 144 -9.96 -11.53 -2.41
CA ASN A 144 -9.66 -10.36 -1.57
C ASN A 144 -10.37 -10.35 -0.18
N GLY A 145 -9.59 -10.30 0.90
CA GLY A 145 -10.11 -10.20 2.27
C GLY A 145 -10.69 -11.50 2.84
N TYR A 146 -10.37 -12.66 2.24
CA TYR A 146 -10.66 -13.99 2.79
C TYR A 146 -9.44 -14.90 2.66
N ASP A 147 -9.08 -15.55 3.76
CA ASP A 147 -8.11 -16.64 3.77
C ASP A 147 -8.86 -17.98 3.55
N LEU A 148 -8.21 -18.91 2.83
CA LEU A 148 -8.77 -20.25 2.64
C LEU A 148 -8.14 -21.24 3.62
N GLN A 149 -8.94 -21.69 4.59
CA GLN A 149 -8.59 -22.86 5.39
C GLN A 149 -9.06 -24.13 4.67
N VAL A 150 -8.14 -25.07 4.43
CA VAL A 150 -8.44 -26.34 3.76
C VAL A 150 -8.26 -27.51 4.73
N ASP A 151 -9.36 -28.06 5.25
CA ASP A 151 -9.31 -29.34 5.96
C ASP A 151 -9.28 -30.49 4.95
N VAL A 152 -8.37 -31.45 5.14
CA VAL A 152 -8.24 -32.63 4.28
C VAL A 152 -8.48 -33.89 5.09
N VAL A 153 -9.66 -34.49 4.97
CA VAL A 153 -9.99 -35.76 5.63
C VAL A 153 -9.96 -36.88 4.59
N SER A 154 -9.30 -37.99 4.88
CA SER A 154 -9.16 -39.13 3.95
C SER A 154 -9.70 -40.44 4.49
N ALA A 155 -9.91 -41.42 3.60
CA ALA A 155 -10.09 -42.80 4.00
C ALA A 155 -8.78 -43.35 4.61
N LYS A 156 -8.86 -44.21 5.63
CA LYS A 156 -7.68 -44.84 6.27
C LYS A 156 -6.84 -45.68 5.30
N ASN A 157 -7.45 -46.18 4.23
CA ASN A 157 -6.81 -46.93 3.16
C ASN A 157 -6.43 -46.07 1.92
N SER A 158 -6.57 -44.74 1.99
CA SER A 158 -6.29 -43.86 0.85
C SER A 158 -4.80 -43.78 0.55
N ILE A 159 -4.38 -44.30 -0.61
CA ILE A 159 -2.99 -44.19 -1.11
C ILE A 159 -2.53 -42.74 -1.34
N HIS A 160 -3.44 -41.77 -1.26
CA HIS A 160 -3.17 -40.34 -1.45
C HIS A 160 -2.90 -39.59 -0.15
N SER A 161 -2.97 -40.25 1.02
CA SER A 161 -2.58 -39.72 2.32
C SER A 161 -1.72 -40.74 3.07
N LYS A 162 -0.59 -40.30 3.62
CA LYS A 162 0.29 -41.13 4.48
C LYS A 162 0.15 -40.81 5.98
N SER A 163 -0.47 -39.68 6.29
CA SER A 163 -0.63 -39.11 7.63
C SER A 163 -1.67 -37.99 7.56
N GLY A 164 -2.47 -37.82 8.61
CA GLY A 164 -3.50 -36.78 8.69
C GLY A 164 -4.78 -37.28 9.36
N PRO A 165 -5.84 -36.45 9.43
CA PRO A 165 -7.13 -36.89 9.93
C PRO A 165 -7.80 -37.85 8.95
N PHE A 166 -8.29 -38.97 9.48
CA PHE A 166 -9.08 -39.94 8.74
C PHE A 166 -10.50 -39.98 9.28
N TRP A 167 -11.48 -40.23 8.41
CA TRP A 167 -12.87 -40.35 8.85
C TRP A 167 -13.15 -41.68 9.57
N SER A 168 -14.27 -41.71 10.29
CA SER A 168 -14.77 -42.91 10.99
C SER A 168 -15.15 -44.00 9.98
N ASP A 169 -14.84 -45.26 10.31
CA ASP A 169 -15.22 -46.41 9.47
C ASP A 169 -16.71 -46.74 9.57
N GLU A 170 -17.39 -46.27 10.63
CA GLU A 170 -18.83 -46.43 10.82
C GLU A 170 -19.58 -45.28 10.14
N ASP A 171 -19.13 -44.04 10.35
CA ASP A 171 -19.84 -42.83 9.93
C ASP A 171 -19.47 -42.37 8.52
N GLY A 172 -18.26 -42.65 8.04
CA GLY A 172 -17.74 -42.09 6.79
C GLY A 172 -17.39 -40.60 6.90
N PRO A 173 -17.12 -39.91 5.78
CA PRO A 173 -16.80 -38.48 5.79
C PRO A 173 -18.01 -37.60 6.13
N ASP A 174 -17.76 -36.48 6.82
CA ASP A 174 -18.73 -35.38 6.94
C ASP A 174 -18.94 -34.71 5.58
N LEU A 175 -20.11 -34.93 4.97
CA LEU A 175 -20.54 -34.31 3.72
C LEU A 175 -21.52 -33.15 3.94
N ALA A 176 -21.76 -32.71 5.18
CA ALA A 176 -22.71 -31.64 5.47
C ALA A 176 -22.31 -30.32 4.79
N ILE A 177 -23.28 -29.70 4.10
CA ILE A 177 -23.11 -28.43 3.39
C ILE A 177 -23.40 -27.27 4.34
N LYS A 178 -22.46 -26.33 4.46
CA LYS A 178 -22.55 -25.15 5.35
C LYS A 178 -22.29 -23.87 4.54
N GLY A 179 -22.88 -22.75 4.95
CA GLY A 179 -22.53 -21.45 4.39
C GLY A 179 -21.07 -21.10 4.70
N GLY A 180 -20.33 -20.60 3.71
CA GLY A 180 -18.89 -20.32 3.86
C GLY A 180 -17.95 -21.53 3.75
N GLU A 181 -18.45 -22.76 3.59
CA GLU A 181 -17.65 -23.99 3.40
C GLU A 181 -17.99 -24.65 2.05
N LEU A 182 -16.99 -24.80 1.17
CA LEU A 182 -17.10 -25.57 -0.07
C LEU A 182 -16.45 -26.94 0.10
N SER A 183 -17.20 -28.01 -0.15
CA SER A 183 -16.67 -29.38 -0.12
C SER A 183 -16.29 -29.86 -1.52
N ILE A 184 -15.07 -30.35 -1.68
CA ILE A 184 -14.55 -30.97 -2.91
C ILE A 184 -14.28 -32.46 -2.60
N LEU A 185 -14.90 -33.35 -3.36
CA LEU A 185 -14.81 -34.79 -3.19
C LEU A 185 -13.80 -35.35 -4.19
N ALA A 186 -12.82 -36.12 -3.71
CA ALA A 186 -11.87 -36.83 -4.55
C ALA A 186 -12.08 -38.34 -4.46
N TYR A 187 -12.31 -38.99 -5.61
CA TYR A 187 -12.56 -40.43 -5.70
C TYR A 187 -11.64 -41.11 -6.72
N THR A 188 -11.32 -42.37 -6.45
CA THR A 188 -10.53 -43.24 -7.32
C THR A 188 -11.48 -43.99 -8.24
N VAL A 189 -11.13 -44.08 -9.53
CA VAL A 189 -11.87 -44.88 -10.51
C VAL A 189 -11.06 -46.11 -10.83
N THR A 190 -11.63 -47.27 -10.54
CA THR A 190 -10.99 -48.57 -10.73
C THR A 190 -11.87 -49.43 -11.63
N SER A 191 -11.27 -50.12 -12.59
CA SER A 191 -11.97 -51.12 -13.42
C SER A 191 -12.37 -52.36 -12.61
N ALA A 192 -13.28 -53.18 -13.14
CA ALA A 192 -13.70 -54.44 -12.54
C ALA A 192 -12.52 -55.40 -12.29
N ASP A 193 -11.49 -55.36 -13.14
CA ASP A 193 -10.25 -56.14 -13.04
C ASP A 193 -9.24 -55.55 -12.03
N GLY A 194 -9.61 -54.50 -11.29
CA GLY A 194 -8.79 -53.89 -10.24
C GLY A 194 -7.79 -52.83 -10.70
N ILE A 195 -7.73 -52.49 -12.00
CA ILE A 195 -6.80 -51.49 -12.53
C ILE A 195 -7.31 -50.07 -12.22
N VAL A 196 -6.50 -49.25 -11.54
CA VAL A 196 -6.79 -47.85 -11.22
C VAL A 196 -6.63 -46.97 -12.46
N LEU A 197 -7.76 -46.55 -13.02
CA LEU A 197 -7.83 -45.72 -14.23
C LEU A 197 -7.47 -44.25 -13.93
N GLY A 198 -7.87 -43.73 -12.78
CA GLY A 198 -7.59 -42.33 -12.43
C GLY A 198 -8.17 -41.88 -11.08
N ARG A 199 -7.99 -40.60 -10.79
CA ARG A 199 -8.55 -39.90 -9.63
C ARG A 199 -9.28 -38.66 -10.12
N HIS A 200 -10.55 -38.51 -9.74
CA HIS A 200 -11.37 -37.37 -10.13
C HIS A 200 -11.74 -36.51 -8.92
N PHE A 201 -11.92 -35.22 -9.16
CA PHE A 201 -12.30 -34.20 -8.17
C PHE A 201 -13.62 -33.57 -8.62
N VAL A 202 -14.59 -33.46 -7.72
CA VAL A 202 -15.93 -32.91 -7.99
C VAL A 202 -16.39 -32.02 -6.84
N LEU A 203 -17.12 -30.94 -7.13
CA LEU A 203 -17.58 -30.01 -6.11
C LEU A 203 -18.96 -30.44 -5.61
N LEU A 204 -19.14 -30.61 -4.30
CA LEU A 204 -20.43 -30.97 -3.72
C LEU A 204 -21.41 -29.78 -3.81
N LYS A 205 -22.54 -30.01 -4.48
CA LYS A 205 -23.56 -28.99 -4.79
C LYS A 205 -24.77 -29.12 -3.86
N GLU A 206 -25.32 -30.33 -3.70
CA GLU A 206 -26.48 -30.61 -2.84
C GLU A 206 -26.30 -31.98 -2.15
N LEU A 207 -26.80 -32.12 -0.92
CA LEU A 207 -26.82 -33.35 -0.14
C LEU A 207 -28.27 -33.72 0.19
N GLY A 208 -28.70 -34.92 -0.19
CA GLY A 208 -29.91 -35.58 0.29
C GLY A 208 -29.58 -36.77 1.19
N GLU A 209 -30.59 -37.51 1.65
CA GLU A 209 -30.44 -38.58 2.66
C GLU A 209 -29.50 -39.72 2.21
N THR A 210 -29.55 -40.11 0.94
CA THR A 210 -28.74 -41.20 0.35
C THR A 210 -28.00 -40.78 -0.92
N LEU A 211 -28.23 -39.55 -1.40
CA LEU A 211 -27.80 -39.05 -2.70
C LEU A 211 -27.02 -37.74 -2.55
N VAL A 212 -25.85 -37.65 -3.18
CA VAL A 212 -25.14 -36.38 -3.40
C VAL A 212 -25.30 -35.90 -4.84
N ARG A 213 -25.45 -34.59 -5.02
CA ARG A 213 -25.31 -33.90 -6.30
C ARG A 213 -24.00 -33.14 -6.32
N VAL A 214 -23.26 -33.29 -7.42
CA VAL A 214 -21.95 -32.66 -7.60
C VAL A 214 -21.85 -31.97 -8.95
N LEU A 215 -21.06 -30.90 -9.00
CA LEU A 215 -20.57 -30.34 -10.25
C LEU A 215 -19.32 -31.13 -10.67
N ASN A 216 -19.33 -31.64 -11.91
CA ASN A 216 -18.23 -32.39 -12.49
C ASN A 216 -17.40 -31.48 -13.43
N PRO A 217 -16.10 -31.23 -13.18
CA PRO A 217 -15.27 -30.35 -14.01
C PRO A 217 -15.16 -30.73 -15.50
N SER A 218 -15.41 -32.00 -15.84
CA SER A 218 -15.45 -32.45 -17.25
C SER A 218 -16.72 -32.02 -17.99
N LYS A 219 -17.85 -31.85 -17.27
CA LYS A 219 -19.15 -31.42 -17.82
C LYS A 219 -19.87 -30.53 -16.80
N PRO A 220 -19.35 -29.33 -16.49
CA PRO A 220 -19.79 -28.53 -15.36
C PRO A 220 -21.21 -27.97 -15.49
N MET A 221 -21.79 -28.02 -16.70
CA MET A 221 -23.17 -27.62 -17.00
C MET A 221 -24.20 -28.74 -16.78
N LYS A 222 -23.80 -29.88 -16.21
CA LYS A 222 -24.70 -30.98 -15.82
C LYS A 222 -24.49 -31.32 -14.36
N ASP A 223 -25.58 -31.46 -13.62
CA ASP A 223 -25.54 -31.96 -12.25
C ASP A 223 -25.38 -33.47 -12.26
N TYR A 224 -24.26 -33.94 -11.71
CA TYR A 224 -23.99 -35.36 -11.54
C TYR A 224 -24.54 -35.83 -10.20
N GLN A 225 -25.12 -37.02 -10.18
CA GLN A 225 -25.71 -37.61 -8.99
C GLN A 225 -24.97 -38.90 -8.63
N PHE A 226 -24.75 -39.12 -7.34
CA PHE A 226 -24.20 -40.36 -6.81
C PHE A 226 -24.97 -40.80 -5.56
N ASN A 227 -25.35 -42.07 -5.49
CA ASN A 227 -25.68 -42.71 -4.22
C ASN A 227 -24.38 -42.89 -3.43
N VAL A 228 -24.40 -42.59 -2.14
CA VAL A 228 -23.24 -42.82 -1.25
C VAL A 228 -23.43 -44.13 -0.50
N GLU A 229 -22.74 -45.18 -0.93
CA GLU A 229 -22.86 -46.52 -0.34
C GLU A 229 -21.65 -46.84 0.54
N LYS A 230 -21.88 -47.47 1.70
CA LYS A 230 -20.84 -48.01 2.57
C LYS A 230 -20.80 -49.53 2.42
N ARG A 231 -19.69 -50.09 1.93
CA ARG A 231 -19.50 -51.55 1.79
C ARG A 231 -18.43 -52.06 2.74
N ASP A 232 -18.65 -53.26 3.27
CA ASP A 232 -17.67 -53.97 4.10
C ASP A 232 -16.53 -54.53 3.25
N LEU A 233 -15.31 -54.53 3.81
CA LEU A 233 -14.15 -55.19 3.19
C LEU A 233 -14.11 -56.70 3.52
N PRO A 234 -13.70 -57.56 2.57
CA PRO A 234 -13.49 -59.00 2.83
C PRO A 234 -12.49 -59.31 3.97
N SER A 235 -11.63 -58.36 4.33
CA SER A 235 -10.64 -58.46 5.41
C SER A 235 -11.11 -57.89 6.76
N GLY A 236 -12.37 -57.46 6.88
CA GLY A 236 -13.07 -57.31 8.16
C GLY A 236 -12.54 -56.26 9.15
N ARG A 237 -11.93 -55.15 8.69
CA ARG A 237 -11.44 -54.08 9.59
C ARG A 237 -11.93 -52.65 9.30
N TYR A 238 -12.34 -52.33 8.08
CA TYR A 238 -12.73 -50.97 7.67
C TYR A 238 -13.84 -51.01 6.61
N LYS A 239 -14.81 -50.08 6.65
CA LYS A 239 -15.79 -49.91 5.56
C LYS A 239 -15.28 -48.93 4.52
N ARG A 240 -15.58 -49.18 3.25
CA ARG A 240 -15.20 -48.29 2.13
C ARG A 240 -16.44 -47.57 1.60
N VAL A 241 -16.25 -46.32 1.19
CA VAL A 241 -17.32 -45.44 0.71
C VAL A 241 -17.27 -45.37 -0.81
N PHE A 242 -18.37 -45.73 -1.47
CA PHE A 242 -18.49 -45.77 -2.91
C PHE A 242 -19.54 -44.78 -3.42
N LEU A 243 -19.31 -44.28 -4.64
CA LEU A 243 -20.20 -43.36 -5.34
C LEU A 243 -20.84 -44.09 -6.52
N GLU A 244 -22.11 -44.47 -6.40
CA GLU A 244 -22.82 -45.16 -7.50
C GLU A 244 -23.69 -44.21 -8.30
N SER A 245 -23.66 -44.30 -9.64
CA SER A 245 -24.56 -43.51 -10.48
C SER A 245 -26.00 -44.03 -10.38
N PRO A 246 -26.99 -43.24 -9.92
CA PRO A 246 -28.36 -43.71 -9.79
C PRO A 246 -28.95 -44.12 -11.14
N GLY A 247 -29.69 -45.22 -11.16
CA GLY A 247 -30.33 -45.75 -12.37
C GLY A 247 -29.42 -46.57 -13.29
N ARG A 248 -28.13 -46.75 -12.98
CA ARG A 248 -27.32 -47.80 -13.62
C ARG A 248 -27.57 -49.13 -12.90
N LEU A 249 -28.19 -50.08 -13.61
CA LEU A 249 -28.04 -51.50 -13.31
C LEU A 249 -26.54 -51.87 -13.37
N SER A 250 -26.14 -52.96 -12.70
CA SER A 250 -24.75 -53.29 -12.34
C SER A 250 -23.85 -53.75 -13.51
N GLU A 251 -23.92 -53.08 -14.65
CA GLU A 251 -23.10 -53.30 -15.84
C GLU A 251 -21.96 -52.29 -16.01
N SER A 252 -21.94 -51.18 -15.23
CA SER A 252 -20.75 -50.32 -15.24
C SER A 252 -19.62 -51.00 -14.47
N SER A 253 -18.65 -51.54 -15.22
CA SER A 253 -17.40 -52.16 -14.76
C SER A 253 -16.43 -51.19 -14.06
N LEU A 254 -16.93 -50.09 -13.49
CA LEU A 254 -16.15 -49.04 -12.84
C LEU A 254 -16.60 -48.86 -11.39
N VAL A 255 -15.66 -49.07 -10.48
CA VAL A 255 -15.80 -48.84 -9.05
C VAL A 255 -15.29 -47.43 -8.74
N LEU A 256 -16.17 -46.57 -8.22
CA LEU A 256 -15.83 -45.20 -7.82
C LEU A 256 -15.71 -45.14 -6.28
N GLU A 257 -14.49 -45.15 -5.75
CA GLU A 257 -14.23 -45.12 -4.29
C GLU A 257 -13.88 -43.70 -3.83
N LEU A 258 -14.67 -43.14 -2.91
CA LEU A 258 -14.37 -41.85 -2.28
C LEU A 258 -13.15 -41.99 -1.34
N ASN A 259 -12.07 -41.26 -1.63
CA ASN A 259 -10.78 -41.43 -0.96
C ASN A 259 -10.32 -40.21 -0.13
N THR A 260 -10.78 -39.00 -0.47
CA THR A 260 -10.50 -37.76 0.26
C THR A 260 -11.65 -36.76 0.09
N VAL A 261 -11.94 -36.01 1.15
CA VAL A 261 -12.82 -34.83 1.14
C VAL A 261 -11.99 -33.62 1.57
N PHE A 262 -12.00 -32.58 0.74
CA PHE A 262 -11.41 -31.28 1.03
C PHE A 262 -12.53 -30.31 1.43
N LYS A 263 -12.48 -29.74 2.63
CA LYS A 263 -13.40 -28.68 3.07
C LYS A 263 -12.65 -27.36 3.01
N VAL A 264 -12.97 -26.55 2.02
CA VAL A 264 -12.38 -25.23 1.79
C VAL A 264 -13.29 -24.19 2.42
N ARG A 265 -12.88 -23.61 3.54
CA ARG A 265 -13.61 -22.57 4.25
C ARG A 265 -13.07 -21.19 3.89
N LEU A 266 -14.00 -20.29 3.57
CA LEU A 266 -13.77 -18.85 3.60
C LEU A 266 -13.68 -18.43 5.07
N VAL A 267 -12.46 -18.38 5.60
CA VAL A 267 -12.20 -17.62 6.81
C VAL A 267 -12.15 -16.17 6.35
N ARG A 268 -12.98 -15.28 6.91
CA ARG A 268 -12.80 -13.84 6.67
C ARG A 268 -11.37 -13.56 7.07
N SER A 269 -10.61 -12.87 6.20
CA SER A 269 -9.26 -12.47 6.55
C SER A 269 -9.40 -11.41 7.64
N GLU A 270 -9.46 -11.88 8.87
CA GLU A 270 -8.57 -11.41 9.91
C GLU A 270 -7.16 -11.53 9.34
N ALA A 271 -6.81 -10.55 8.50
CA ALA A 271 -5.59 -9.84 8.72
C ALA A 271 -5.64 -9.48 10.21
N GLU A 272 -5.02 -10.32 11.04
CA GLU A 272 -4.32 -9.79 12.18
C GLU A 272 -3.47 -8.64 11.61
N PRO A 273 -3.71 -7.36 11.96
CA PRO A 273 -2.54 -6.58 12.32
C PRO A 273 -1.83 -7.45 13.34
N ALA A 274 -0.70 -8.05 12.93
CA ALA A 274 -0.06 -9.15 13.64
C ALA A 274 -0.14 -8.89 15.15
N SER A 275 -0.55 -9.86 15.98
CA SER A 275 -0.72 -9.65 17.43
C SER A 275 0.59 -9.36 18.20
N ALA A 276 1.61 -8.83 17.54
CA ALA A 276 2.49 -7.83 18.12
C ALA A 276 1.69 -6.54 18.40
N SER A 277 1.85 -5.97 19.60
CA SER A 277 1.57 -4.54 19.80
C SER A 277 2.20 -3.73 18.65
N PRO A 278 1.54 -2.67 18.13
CA PRO A 278 2.07 -1.89 17.01
C PRO A 278 3.52 -1.55 17.28
N LEU A 279 4.41 -1.96 16.36
CA LEU A 279 5.84 -2.11 16.64
C LEU A 279 6.36 -0.84 17.33
N THR A 280 7.08 -1.00 18.43
CA THR A 280 7.70 0.16 19.06
C THR A 280 8.72 0.80 18.11
N VAL A 281 8.97 2.10 18.27
CA VAL A 281 10.03 2.82 17.55
C VAL A 281 11.36 2.04 17.58
N ASN A 282 11.68 1.38 18.71
CA ASN A 282 12.89 0.58 18.84
C ASN A 282 12.83 -0.72 18.01
N GLN A 283 11.69 -1.43 17.94
CA GLN A 283 11.57 -2.63 17.10
C GLN A 283 11.70 -2.30 15.61
N VAL A 284 11.10 -1.19 15.14
CA VAL A 284 11.29 -0.73 13.74
C VAL A 284 12.74 -0.31 13.49
N LYS A 285 13.42 0.33 14.45
CA LYS A 285 14.86 0.62 14.35
C LYS A 285 15.70 -0.66 14.22
N THR A 286 15.43 -1.70 15.02
CA THR A 286 16.09 -3.01 14.91
C THR A 286 15.82 -3.67 13.56
N ALA A 287 14.58 -3.66 13.07
CA ALA A 287 14.25 -4.22 11.74
C ALA A 287 14.95 -3.45 10.59
N ILE A 288 15.13 -2.14 10.73
CA ILE A 288 15.96 -1.33 9.84
C ILE A 288 17.44 -1.75 9.93
N ASP A 289 17.98 -2.00 11.12
CA ASP A 289 19.38 -2.43 11.30
C ASP A 289 19.64 -3.78 10.61
N GLU A 290 18.74 -4.75 10.80
CA GLU A 290 18.81 -6.08 10.19
C GLU A 290 18.69 -6.02 8.67
N LEU A 291 17.74 -5.25 8.13
CA LEU A 291 17.58 -5.07 6.70
C LEU A 291 18.75 -4.28 6.07
N ALA A 292 19.34 -3.31 6.80
CA ALA A 292 20.53 -2.60 6.35
C ALA A 292 21.73 -3.54 6.16
N GLU A 293 21.93 -4.50 7.06
CA GLU A 293 23.03 -5.48 6.95
C GLU A 293 22.84 -6.41 5.75
N GLN A 294 21.61 -6.92 5.56
CA GLN A 294 21.24 -7.76 4.43
C GLN A 294 21.47 -7.02 3.11
N LEU A 295 20.91 -5.81 2.97
CA LEU A 295 21.06 -5.01 1.75
C LEU A 295 22.49 -4.53 1.52
N ARG A 296 23.31 -4.32 2.57
CA ARG A 296 24.74 -4.03 2.42
C ARG A 296 25.49 -5.22 1.83
N THR A 297 25.23 -6.42 2.34
CA THR A 297 25.82 -7.67 1.85
C THR A 297 25.44 -7.94 0.39
N GLU A 298 24.21 -7.62 0.00
CA GLU A 298 23.72 -7.74 -1.38
C GLU A 298 24.17 -6.62 -2.33
N GLY A 299 24.89 -5.59 -1.85
CA GLY A 299 25.25 -4.41 -2.66
C GLY A 299 24.07 -3.49 -3.01
N LYS A 300 22.94 -3.63 -2.29
CA LYS A 300 21.65 -2.96 -2.55
C LYS A 300 21.27 -1.91 -1.50
N LEU A 301 22.16 -1.58 -0.54
CA LEU A 301 21.88 -0.64 0.56
C LEU A 301 21.35 0.73 0.11
N THR A 302 21.70 1.18 -1.09
CA THR A 302 21.27 2.45 -1.68
C THR A 302 19.95 2.36 -2.48
N SER A 303 19.35 1.17 -2.64
CA SER A 303 18.17 0.93 -3.48
C SER A 303 16.86 1.23 -2.74
N PRO A 304 16.12 2.31 -3.08
CA PRO A 304 14.85 2.61 -2.41
C PRO A 304 13.77 1.58 -2.74
N ARG A 305 13.82 0.95 -3.91
CA ARG A 305 12.87 -0.10 -4.29
C ARG A 305 12.98 -1.33 -3.39
N GLU A 306 14.20 -1.75 -3.06
CA GLU A 306 14.42 -2.93 -2.19
C GLU A 306 14.10 -2.62 -0.73
N TRP A 307 14.44 -1.41 -0.26
CA TRP A 307 14.03 -0.93 1.05
C TRP A 307 12.51 -0.85 1.20
N ARG A 308 11.79 -0.29 0.20
CA ARG A 308 10.32 -0.21 0.23
C ARG A 308 9.70 -1.61 0.25
N ARG A 309 10.06 -2.47 -0.72
CA ARG A 309 9.51 -3.83 -0.87
C ARG A 309 9.76 -4.73 0.35
N ARG A 310 10.97 -4.69 0.93
CA ARG A 310 11.30 -5.52 2.12
C ARG A 310 10.86 -4.88 3.43
N GLY A 311 10.72 -3.56 3.46
CA GLY A 311 10.24 -2.80 4.62
C GLY A 311 8.76 -3.05 4.97
N VAL A 312 7.97 -3.57 4.02
CA VAL A 312 6.57 -3.99 4.25
C VAL A 312 6.45 -4.96 5.42
N ALA A 313 7.40 -5.88 5.59
CA ALA A 313 7.42 -6.88 6.65
C ALA A 313 7.45 -6.29 8.09
N PHE A 314 7.73 -4.99 8.23
CA PHE A 314 7.66 -4.25 9.49
C PHE A 314 6.95 -2.89 9.35
N GLY A 315 6.07 -2.76 8.34
CA GLY A 315 5.20 -1.59 8.13
C GLY A 315 5.90 -0.31 7.63
N LEU A 316 7.17 -0.38 7.22
CA LEU A 316 8.00 0.81 6.93
C LEU A 316 7.34 1.85 5.99
N PRO A 317 6.67 1.47 4.88
CA PRO A 317 6.05 2.44 3.98
C PRO A 317 4.79 3.11 4.54
N GLY A 318 4.14 2.52 5.55
CA GLY A 318 2.83 2.92 6.04
C GLY A 318 2.81 3.53 7.44
N LEU A 319 3.96 3.71 8.09
CA LEU A 319 4.03 4.07 9.52
C LEU A 319 3.19 5.30 9.89
N ASP A 320 3.24 6.37 9.09
CA ASP A 320 2.56 7.65 9.30
C ASP A 320 1.19 7.78 8.60
N LEU A 321 0.70 6.71 7.98
CA LEU A 321 -0.62 6.68 7.35
C LEU A 321 -1.72 6.22 8.31
N PRO A 322 -2.99 6.60 8.09
CA PRO A 322 -4.11 6.11 8.88
C PRO A 322 -4.30 4.60 8.78
N GLU A 323 -4.81 4.00 9.86
CA GLU A 323 -5.19 2.58 9.92
C GLU A 323 -6.24 2.19 8.85
N SER A 324 -7.08 3.14 8.42
CA SER A 324 -8.10 2.93 7.37
C SER A 324 -7.53 2.59 5.98
N VAL A 325 -6.26 2.87 5.74
CA VAL A 325 -5.51 2.46 4.53
C VAL A 325 -4.41 1.43 4.84
N GLY A 326 -4.43 0.81 6.03
CA GLY A 326 -3.43 -0.17 6.49
C GLY A 326 -2.19 0.45 7.14
N GLY A 327 -2.15 1.77 7.34
CA GLY A 327 -1.03 2.44 8.00
C GLY A 327 -0.99 2.23 9.52
N SER A 328 0.10 2.66 10.16
CA SER A 328 0.30 2.48 11.61
C SER A 328 -0.12 3.68 12.48
N GLY A 329 -0.54 4.79 11.88
CA GLY A 329 -1.02 5.99 12.59
C GLY A 329 0.05 6.76 13.38
N TRP A 330 1.34 6.59 13.08
CA TRP A 330 2.43 7.18 13.86
C TRP A 330 2.50 8.71 13.73
N ASN A 331 2.74 9.34 14.87
CA ASN A 331 2.88 10.79 14.98
C ASN A 331 4.27 11.28 14.54
N ALA A 332 4.43 12.60 14.39
CA ALA A 332 5.67 13.21 13.92
C ALA A 332 6.86 12.93 14.87
N GLN A 333 6.64 12.80 16.18
CA GLN A 333 7.71 12.44 17.12
C GLN A 333 8.24 11.02 16.90
N GLN A 334 7.35 10.04 16.67
CA GLN A 334 7.74 8.66 16.34
C GLN A 334 8.47 8.62 14.98
N MET A 335 7.94 9.32 13.98
CA MET A 335 8.52 9.36 12.63
C MET A 335 9.88 10.04 12.59
N LEU A 336 10.07 11.14 13.32
CA LEU A 336 11.36 11.83 13.49
C LEU A 336 12.46 10.87 13.95
N GLU A 337 12.14 9.98 14.89
CA GLU A 337 13.10 8.99 15.39
C GLU A 337 13.45 7.92 14.35
N ILE A 338 12.53 7.55 13.45
CA ILE A 338 12.80 6.63 12.34
C ILE A 338 13.57 7.31 11.22
N PHE A 339 13.18 8.51 10.79
CA PHE A 339 13.89 9.27 9.76
C PHE A 339 15.33 9.59 10.16
N ARG A 340 15.57 9.92 11.44
CA ARG A 340 16.92 10.04 12.00
C ARG A 340 17.69 8.72 11.95
N HIS A 341 17.06 7.62 12.33
CA HIS A 341 17.72 6.30 12.31
C HIS A 341 18.07 5.86 10.89
N ALA A 342 17.15 5.99 9.94
CA ALA A 342 17.37 5.75 8.51
C ALA A 342 18.49 6.62 7.93
N GLY A 343 18.56 7.89 8.32
CA GLY A 343 19.62 8.82 7.91
C GLY A 343 21.04 8.40 8.36
N ARG A 344 21.15 7.60 9.43
CA ARG A 344 22.43 6.99 9.82
C ARG A 344 22.92 6.00 8.75
N TYR A 345 22.03 5.30 8.06
CA TYR A 345 22.40 4.37 7.00
C TYR A 345 22.62 5.08 5.67
N ASN A 346 21.58 5.67 5.09
CA ASN A 346 21.68 6.33 3.80
C ASN A 346 20.52 7.32 3.59
N LEU A 347 20.80 8.51 3.04
CA LEU A 347 19.78 9.55 2.87
C LEU A 347 18.75 9.25 1.77
N ASN A 348 19.00 8.28 0.88
CA ASN A 348 17.97 7.76 -0.03
C ASN A 348 16.81 7.08 0.72
N MET A 349 17.02 6.60 1.95
CA MET A 349 15.97 5.95 2.74
C MET A 349 14.85 6.89 3.18
N ARG A 350 15.09 8.21 3.24
CA ARG A 350 14.03 9.19 3.57
C ARG A 350 12.82 9.07 2.61
N ASP A 351 13.03 8.54 1.41
CA ASP A 351 12.02 8.41 0.36
C ASP A 351 11.15 7.14 0.49
N VAL A 352 11.47 6.24 1.44
CA VAL A 352 10.76 4.97 1.70
C VAL A 352 10.14 4.86 3.09
N VAL A 353 10.56 5.73 4.02
CA VAL A 353 10.02 5.79 5.38
C VAL A 353 8.68 6.52 5.33
N GLY A 354 7.61 5.81 5.69
CA GLY A 354 6.26 6.33 5.62
C GLY A 354 5.81 6.69 4.20
N ALA A 355 4.74 7.47 4.11
CA ALA A 355 4.12 7.84 2.85
C ALA A 355 4.98 8.76 1.97
N ALA A 356 5.99 9.41 2.54
CA ALA A 356 6.81 10.42 1.87
C ALA A 356 5.93 11.46 1.13
N HIS A 357 5.90 11.45 -0.21
CA HIS A 357 5.07 12.38 -1.01
C HIS A 357 3.64 11.88 -1.29
N GLY A 358 3.23 10.75 -0.71
CA GLY A 358 1.84 10.29 -0.70
C GLY A 358 0.96 10.97 0.35
N ARG A 359 1.53 11.66 1.35
CA ARG A 359 0.77 12.32 2.42
C ARG A 359 -0.36 13.27 1.93
N PRO A 360 -0.18 14.08 0.87
CA PRO A 360 -1.27 14.92 0.35
C PRO A 360 -2.52 14.13 -0.09
N ALA A 361 -2.35 12.89 -0.58
CA ALA A 361 -3.48 12.04 -0.99
C ALA A 361 -4.40 11.65 0.17
N VAL A 362 -3.93 11.71 1.43
CA VAL A 362 -4.78 11.46 2.61
C VAL A 362 -5.90 12.51 2.76
N LYS A 363 -5.76 13.68 2.12
CA LYS A 363 -6.76 14.76 2.10
C LYS A 363 -7.81 14.58 0.98
N MET A 364 -7.73 13.50 0.20
CA MET A 364 -8.58 13.23 -0.95
C MET A 364 -9.52 12.05 -0.66
N ASP A 365 -10.81 12.36 -0.52
CA ASP A 365 -11.84 11.33 -0.29
C ASP A 365 -12.28 10.71 -1.63
N SER A 366 -11.49 9.76 -2.12
CA SER A 366 -11.72 9.06 -3.38
C SER A 366 -11.18 7.63 -3.35
N THR A 367 -11.78 6.74 -4.15
CA THR A 367 -11.26 5.39 -4.37
C THR A 367 -9.84 5.41 -4.95
N ILE A 368 -9.54 6.34 -5.86
CA ILE A 368 -8.21 6.53 -6.46
C ILE A 368 -7.15 6.76 -5.36
N ALA A 369 -7.40 7.67 -4.43
CA ALA A 369 -6.49 7.95 -3.32
C ALA A 369 -6.38 6.77 -2.35
N VAL A 370 -7.50 6.16 -1.96
CA VAL A 370 -7.53 5.03 -1.03
C VAL A 370 -6.76 3.83 -1.59
N ASP A 371 -6.97 3.48 -2.87
CA ASP A 371 -6.29 2.35 -3.51
C ASP A 371 -4.79 2.64 -3.72
N ALA A 372 -4.43 3.87 -4.09
CA ALA A 372 -3.04 4.28 -4.24
C ALA A 372 -2.28 4.31 -2.89
N LEU A 373 -2.96 4.66 -1.80
CA LEU A 373 -2.41 4.63 -0.43
C LEU A 373 -2.29 3.21 0.13
N LYS A 374 -3.25 2.32 -0.12
CA LYS A 374 -3.13 0.89 0.25
C LYS A 374 -1.96 0.22 -0.46
N LYS A 375 -1.85 0.40 -1.78
CA LYS A 375 -0.70 -0.07 -2.57
C LYS A 375 0.63 0.50 -2.07
N LEU A 376 0.62 1.71 -1.49
CA LEU A 376 1.82 2.31 -0.91
C LEU A 376 2.23 1.56 0.38
N VAL A 377 1.27 1.22 1.25
CA VAL A 377 1.48 0.41 2.46
C VAL A 377 1.98 -0.99 2.10
N GLU A 378 1.37 -1.61 1.09
CA GLU A 378 1.76 -2.90 0.50
C GLU A 378 3.14 -2.87 -0.18
N GLY A 379 3.73 -1.68 -0.36
CA GLY A 379 5.07 -1.48 -0.93
C GLY A 379 5.12 -1.36 -2.46
N ASP A 380 4.00 -1.58 -3.14
CA ASP A 380 3.86 -1.58 -4.60
C ASP A 380 3.71 -0.18 -5.22
N ALA A 381 3.21 0.81 -4.46
CA ALA A 381 3.12 2.20 -4.91
C ALA A 381 4.24 3.09 -4.34
N TYR A 382 4.66 4.04 -5.17
CA TYR A 382 5.68 5.04 -4.86
C TYR A 382 5.22 6.39 -5.39
N PHE A 383 5.42 7.45 -4.61
CA PHE A 383 4.90 8.78 -4.93
C PHE A 383 6.02 9.79 -5.22
N ALA A 384 5.89 10.47 -6.36
CA ALA A 384 6.61 11.70 -6.66
C ALA A 384 5.76 12.94 -6.30
N VAL A 385 6.42 14.08 -6.16
CA VAL A 385 5.78 15.40 -6.11
C VAL A 385 6.37 16.24 -7.23
N ALA A 386 5.54 17.03 -7.91
CA ALA A 386 5.97 17.82 -9.06
C ALA A 386 5.50 19.27 -8.95
N ILE A 387 6.45 20.18 -8.67
CA ILE A 387 6.16 21.61 -8.44
C ILE A 387 7.15 22.56 -9.12
N THR A 388 8.46 22.34 -8.97
CA THR A 388 9.51 23.27 -9.44
C THR A 388 9.49 23.43 -10.95
N GLU A 389 9.66 24.67 -11.42
CA GLU A 389 9.78 25.02 -12.84
C GLU A 389 11.09 25.81 -13.09
N GLU A 390 11.44 26.06 -14.34
CA GLU A 390 12.64 26.84 -14.71
C GLU A 390 12.57 28.26 -14.12
N ASP A 391 11.45 28.95 -14.33
CA ASP A 391 11.22 30.31 -13.86
C ASP A 391 10.58 30.37 -12.45
N ALA A 392 10.27 29.22 -11.84
CA ALA A 392 9.59 29.13 -10.53
C ALA A 392 10.23 28.05 -9.63
N GLY A 393 11.38 28.42 -9.06
CA GLY A 393 12.12 27.61 -8.06
C GLY A 393 11.60 27.83 -6.64
N THR A 394 12.29 28.68 -5.87
CA THR A 394 11.86 29.13 -4.53
C THR A 394 10.51 29.84 -4.59
N ASP A 395 10.31 30.69 -5.59
CA ASP A 395 9.06 31.41 -5.80
C ASP A 395 8.03 30.50 -6.49
N THR A 396 7.53 29.52 -5.73
CA THR A 396 6.52 28.56 -6.21
C THR A 396 5.17 29.20 -6.51
N LYS A 397 4.94 30.48 -6.16
CA LYS A 397 3.71 31.21 -6.50
C LYS A 397 3.74 31.68 -7.95
N SER A 398 4.92 32.08 -8.46
CA SER A 398 5.11 32.52 -9.86
C SER A 398 5.15 31.37 -10.88
N MET A 399 4.61 30.19 -10.56
CA MET A 399 4.57 29.05 -11.48
C MET A 399 3.67 29.31 -12.69
N GLN A 400 4.07 28.80 -13.87
CA GLN A 400 3.42 29.01 -15.15
C GLN A 400 2.64 27.79 -15.64
N SER A 401 2.87 26.58 -15.07
CA SER A 401 2.01 25.43 -15.34
C SER A 401 0.59 25.72 -14.87
N ARG A 402 -0.38 25.67 -15.78
CA ARG A 402 -1.77 26.10 -15.55
C ARG A 402 -2.76 24.96 -15.62
N ALA A 403 -3.82 25.06 -14.81
CA ALA A 403 -5.07 24.34 -15.01
C ALA A 403 -6.14 25.29 -15.57
N VAL A 404 -6.90 24.83 -16.56
CA VAL A 404 -8.08 25.53 -17.11
C VAL A 404 -9.25 24.57 -17.07
N ARG A 405 -10.46 25.00 -16.71
CA ARG A 405 -11.64 24.13 -16.71
C ARG A 405 -11.99 23.66 -18.12
N ASP A 406 -12.29 22.37 -18.27
CA ASP A 406 -12.80 21.76 -19.50
C ASP A 406 -13.81 20.67 -19.12
N GLY A 407 -15.10 20.93 -19.39
CA GLY A 407 -16.20 20.06 -18.99
C GLY A 407 -16.26 19.83 -17.47
N ASP A 408 -16.24 18.55 -17.10
CA ASP A 408 -16.19 18.01 -15.74
C ASP A 408 -14.77 17.94 -15.15
N GLY A 409 -13.74 18.32 -15.91
CA GLY A 409 -12.34 18.24 -15.54
C GLY A 409 -11.54 19.51 -15.87
N PHE A 410 -10.29 19.30 -16.26
CA PHE A 410 -9.30 20.34 -16.50
C PHE A 410 -8.43 20.03 -17.72
N ARG A 411 -7.95 21.07 -18.39
CA ARG A 411 -6.76 21.04 -19.26
C ARG A 411 -5.56 21.55 -18.49
N LEU A 412 -4.54 20.70 -18.36
CA LEU A 412 -3.25 21.06 -17.80
C LEU A 412 -2.27 21.41 -18.92
N THR A 413 -1.46 22.44 -18.74
CA THR A 413 -0.38 22.78 -19.67
C THR A 413 0.80 23.38 -18.92
N GLY A 414 2.00 22.86 -19.15
CA GLY A 414 3.23 23.35 -18.53
C GLY A 414 4.36 22.33 -18.50
N SER A 415 5.37 22.63 -17.70
CA SER A 415 6.51 21.74 -17.47
C SER A 415 7.07 21.92 -16.08
N LYS A 416 7.35 20.80 -15.41
CA LYS A 416 8.11 20.76 -14.15
C LYS A 416 9.55 20.38 -14.44
N LEU A 417 10.48 21.01 -13.73
CA LEU A 417 11.91 20.94 -14.03
C LEU A 417 12.62 19.78 -13.31
N TRP A 418 12.43 19.68 -11.99
CA TRP A 418 13.31 18.90 -11.12
C TRP A 418 12.55 18.22 -9.99
N ASN A 419 12.25 16.94 -10.17
CA ASN A 419 11.42 16.14 -9.29
C ASN A 419 12.11 14.80 -9.03
N ALA A 420 12.09 14.33 -7.78
CA ALA A 420 12.67 13.04 -7.41
C ALA A 420 11.71 11.87 -7.70
N ARG A 421 12.29 10.69 -7.91
CA ARG A 421 11.64 9.37 -8.02
C ARG A 421 10.74 9.15 -9.25
N LEU A 422 10.77 9.98 -10.30
CA LEU A 422 9.84 9.84 -11.43
C LEU A 422 9.83 8.43 -12.09
N ARG A 423 10.98 7.74 -12.16
CA ARG A 423 11.09 6.34 -12.66
C ARG A 423 10.86 5.26 -11.58
N GLN A 424 10.70 5.63 -10.31
CA GLN A 424 10.28 4.75 -9.22
C GLN A 424 8.78 4.91 -8.93
N ALA A 425 8.23 6.09 -9.20
CA ALA A 425 6.85 6.46 -8.96
C ALA A 425 5.86 5.55 -9.71
N THR A 426 4.72 5.30 -9.07
CA THR A 426 3.47 4.85 -9.71
C THR A 426 2.49 6.01 -9.80
N HIS A 427 2.60 7.00 -8.90
CA HIS A 427 1.76 8.19 -8.85
C HIS A 427 2.60 9.46 -8.66
N VAL A 428 2.08 10.60 -9.12
CA VAL A 428 2.64 11.93 -8.89
C VAL A 428 1.58 12.88 -8.35
N VAL A 429 1.93 13.67 -7.33
CA VAL A 429 1.18 14.85 -6.93
C VAL A 429 1.69 16.04 -7.75
N LEU A 430 0.94 16.44 -8.78
CA LEU A 430 1.27 17.52 -9.71
C LEU A 430 0.60 18.82 -9.27
N TYR A 431 1.39 19.89 -9.08
CA TYR A 431 0.89 21.22 -8.73
C TYR A 431 0.85 22.16 -9.95
N THR A 432 -0.24 22.89 -10.13
CA THR A 432 -0.41 23.96 -11.13
C THR A 432 -1.01 25.21 -10.50
N THR A 433 -1.09 26.32 -11.25
CA THR A 433 -2.03 27.39 -10.91
C THR A 433 -3.48 26.87 -10.95
N SER A 434 -4.35 27.49 -10.16
CA SER A 434 -5.77 27.13 -10.04
C SER A 434 -6.59 27.69 -11.20
N ALA A 435 -7.63 26.97 -11.61
CA ALA A 435 -8.59 27.46 -12.59
C ALA A 435 -9.63 28.43 -11.97
N ALA A 436 -9.62 28.64 -10.65
CA ALA A 436 -10.49 29.57 -9.94
C ALA A 436 -10.11 31.06 -10.10
N GLY A 437 -9.02 31.37 -10.81
CA GLY A 437 -8.68 32.72 -11.27
C GLY A 437 -8.04 33.66 -10.24
N SER A 438 -7.74 33.19 -9.02
CA SER A 438 -6.89 33.93 -8.08
C SER A 438 -5.41 33.74 -8.45
N PRO A 439 -4.60 34.82 -8.64
CA PRO A 439 -3.23 34.71 -9.13
C PRO A 439 -2.30 33.82 -8.29
N ASP A 440 -2.47 33.85 -6.96
CA ASP A 440 -1.66 33.08 -6.00
C ASP A 440 -2.20 31.66 -5.74
N ALA A 441 -3.39 31.33 -6.25
CA ALA A 441 -4.06 30.07 -5.96
C ALA A 441 -3.47 28.93 -6.80
N ARG A 442 -3.25 27.79 -6.13
CA ARG A 442 -2.61 26.60 -6.69
C ARG A 442 -3.56 25.42 -6.55
N SER A 443 -3.52 24.48 -7.48
CA SER A 443 -4.29 23.23 -7.44
C SER A 443 -3.35 22.04 -7.50
N ALA A 444 -3.75 20.93 -6.87
CA ALA A 444 -2.95 19.71 -6.75
C ALA A 444 -3.72 18.52 -7.33
N PHE A 445 -3.07 17.72 -8.16
CA PHE A 445 -3.66 16.57 -8.84
C PHE A 445 -2.88 15.30 -8.49
N LEU A 446 -3.57 14.25 -8.06
CA LEU A 446 -3.00 12.92 -7.89
C LEU A 446 -3.15 12.15 -9.20
N LEU A 447 -2.08 12.00 -9.97
CA LEU A 447 -2.11 11.32 -11.27
C LEU A 447 -1.31 10.01 -11.24
N PRO A 448 -1.73 8.95 -11.96
CA PRO A 448 -0.84 7.88 -12.38
C PRO A 448 0.38 8.46 -13.11
N ILE A 449 1.56 7.89 -12.88
CA ILE A 449 2.81 8.41 -13.48
C ILE A 449 2.84 8.26 -15.02
N ASP A 450 2.05 7.33 -15.54
CA ASP A 450 1.88 6.97 -16.94
C ASP A 450 0.58 7.54 -17.54
N HIS A 451 -0.04 8.52 -16.87
CA HIS A 451 -1.24 9.20 -17.36
C HIS A 451 -1.04 9.72 -18.80
N PRO A 452 -1.97 9.43 -19.73
CA PRO A 452 -1.85 9.89 -21.12
C PRO A 452 -1.61 11.40 -21.23
N GLY A 453 -0.58 11.79 -21.98
CA GLY A 453 -0.16 13.18 -22.14
C GLY A 453 0.93 13.67 -21.17
N LEU A 454 1.35 12.85 -20.21
CA LEU A 454 2.44 13.17 -19.27
C LEU A 454 3.77 12.56 -19.74
N GLU A 455 4.76 13.40 -20.05
CA GLU A 455 6.11 12.98 -20.50
C GLU A 455 7.14 13.13 -19.37
N ILE A 456 7.88 12.07 -19.04
CA ILE A 456 9.04 12.13 -18.13
C ILE A 456 10.31 12.49 -18.89
N VAL A 457 11.01 13.54 -18.43
CA VAL A 457 12.31 13.97 -18.94
C VAL A 457 13.38 13.66 -17.90
N ASP A 458 14.22 12.64 -18.11
CA ASP A 458 15.23 12.24 -17.13
C ASP A 458 16.30 13.33 -16.89
N ARG A 459 16.72 13.45 -15.63
CA ARG A 459 17.84 14.30 -15.18
C ARG A 459 18.66 13.53 -14.14
N TYR A 460 19.90 13.94 -13.92
CA TYR A 460 20.85 13.22 -13.06
C TYR A 460 21.37 14.12 -11.94
N ALA A 461 21.20 13.68 -10.69
CA ALA A 461 21.67 14.38 -9.51
C ALA A 461 23.08 13.91 -9.10
N HIS A 462 23.85 14.79 -8.45
CA HIS A 462 25.15 14.41 -7.88
C HIS A 462 25.04 13.58 -6.59
N GLY A 463 23.92 13.67 -5.86
CA GLY A 463 23.61 12.89 -4.67
C GLY A 463 22.22 12.28 -4.76
N LEU A 464 21.82 11.52 -3.75
CA LEU A 464 20.55 10.78 -3.68
C LEU A 464 20.38 9.83 -4.88
N THR A 465 21.49 9.21 -5.31
CA THR A 465 21.58 8.44 -6.57
C THR A 465 20.87 7.09 -6.55
N GLY A 466 20.22 6.71 -5.44
CA GLY A 466 19.26 5.60 -5.42
C GLY A 466 17.92 5.99 -6.07
N ASN A 467 17.64 7.29 -6.19
CA ASN A 467 16.43 7.85 -6.79
C ASN A 467 16.71 8.35 -8.21
N SER A 468 15.72 8.22 -9.09
CA SER A 468 15.74 8.95 -10.36
C SER A 468 15.40 10.42 -10.11
N PHE A 469 15.81 11.29 -11.02
CA PHE A 469 15.41 12.68 -11.05
C PHE A 469 14.93 13.02 -12.46
N GLY A 470 14.10 14.06 -12.58
CA GLY A 470 13.64 14.49 -13.90
C GLY A 470 12.61 15.60 -13.87
N GLY A 471 12.27 16.07 -15.06
CA GLY A 471 11.14 16.94 -15.31
C GLY A 471 9.90 16.16 -15.75
N LEU A 472 8.78 16.87 -15.79
CA LEU A 472 7.53 16.43 -16.43
C LEU A 472 7.13 17.47 -17.47
N LYS A 473 6.60 17.05 -18.61
CA LYS A 473 5.92 17.93 -19.56
C LYS A 473 4.50 17.43 -19.79
N PHE A 474 3.59 18.37 -20.01
CA PHE A 474 2.19 18.11 -20.34
C PHE A 474 1.66 19.30 -21.13
N ASP A 475 1.06 19.05 -22.29
CA ASP A 475 0.47 20.09 -23.14
C ASP A 475 -0.97 19.73 -23.47
N ASN A 476 -1.88 20.66 -23.18
CA ASN A 476 -3.34 20.51 -23.29
C ASN A 476 -3.89 19.15 -22.76
N MET A 477 -3.25 18.60 -21.73
CA MET A 477 -3.56 17.28 -21.16
C MET A 477 -4.88 17.35 -20.39
N TYR A 478 -5.87 16.57 -20.80
CA TYR A 478 -7.14 16.47 -20.06
C TYR A 478 -6.94 15.65 -18.78
N VAL A 479 -7.50 16.12 -17.67
CA VAL A 479 -7.51 15.47 -16.36
C VAL A 479 -8.91 15.62 -15.76
N GLY A 480 -9.57 14.49 -15.45
CA GLY A 480 -10.88 14.48 -14.81
C GLY A 480 -10.87 15.05 -13.38
N SER A 481 -12.02 15.51 -12.88
CA SER A 481 -12.10 16.07 -11.52
C SER A 481 -11.85 15.04 -10.41
N GLU A 482 -12.00 13.75 -10.70
CA GLU A 482 -11.67 12.63 -9.82
C GLU A 482 -10.19 12.53 -9.45
N TYR A 483 -9.30 13.26 -10.14
CA TYR A 483 -7.87 13.35 -9.80
C TYR A 483 -7.49 14.57 -8.95
N LEU A 484 -8.43 15.49 -8.66
CA LEU A 484 -8.17 16.70 -7.88
C LEU A 484 -8.07 16.39 -6.38
N ILE A 485 -6.98 16.83 -5.72
CA ILE A 485 -6.82 16.74 -4.27
C ILE A 485 -7.46 17.98 -3.63
N GLY A 486 -8.51 17.77 -2.82
CA GLY A 486 -9.27 18.86 -2.22
C GLY A 486 -10.08 19.63 -3.26
N LYS A 487 -10.18 20.96 -3.12
CA LYS A 487 -10.83 21.84 -4.09
C LYS A 487 -9.80 22.59 -4.92
N ASP A 488 -10.27 23.10 -6.05
CA ASP A 488 -9.49 23.96 -6.94
C ASP A 488 -9.13 25.26 -6.20
N GLY A 489 -7.83 25.48 -5.98
CA GLY A 489 -7.28 26.54 -5.13
C GLY A 489 -6.71 26.08 -3.77
N ASP A 490 -7.06 24.88 -3.28
CA ASP A 490 -6.58 24.36 -1.98
C ASP A 490 -5.12 23.89 -2.02
N GLY A 491 -4.53 23.75 -3.22
CA GLY A 491 -3.17 23.26 -3.44
C GLY A 491 -2.08 24.05 -2.72
N GLY A 492 -2.33 25.33 -2.41
CA GLY A 492 -1.40 26.12 -1.58
C GLY A 492 -1.27 25.54 -0.17
N ASN A 493 -2.39 25.39 0.53
CA ASN A 493 -2.43 24.86 1.90
C ASN A 493 -1.92 23.41 1.95
N LEU A 494 -2.27 22.59 0.95
CA LEU A 494 -1.78 21.21 0.82
C LEU A 494 -0.26 21.14 0.65
N PHE A 495 0.33 22.10 -0.10
CA PHE A 495 1.78 22.21 -0.23
C PHE A 495 2.42 22.62 1.10
N ASP A 496 1.92 23.67 1.74
CA ASP A 496 2.53 24.23 2.95
C ASP A 496 2.47 23.23 4.14
N GLU A 497 1.33 22.55 4.37
CA GLU A 497 1.21 21.49 5.40
C GLU A 497 2.16 20.30 5.14
N HIS A 498 2.22 19.83 3.89
CA HIS A 498 3.07 18.69 3.52
C HIS A 498 4.56 19.03 3.62
N PHE A 499 5.00 20.19 3.12
CA PHE A 499 6.40 20.57 3.17
C PHE A 499 6.87 20.98 4.57
N LEU A 500 5.98 21.49 5.43
CA LEU A 500 6.27 21.65 6.86
C LEU A 500 6.63 20.30 7.51
N TYR A 501 5.79 19.27 7.34
CA TYR A 501 6.09 17.92 7.83
C TYR A 501 7.39 17.35 7.22
N TRP A 502 7.53 17.46 5.90
CA TRP A 502 8.63 16.85 5.17
C TRP A 502 10.00 17.48 5.48
N ARG A 503 10.07 18.82 5.66
CA ARG A 503 11.29 19.53 6.10
C ARG A 503 11.76 19.05 7.48
N LEU A 504 10.84 18.81 8.41
CA LEU A 504 11.13 18.26 9.74
C LEU A 504 11.73 16.85 9.64
N MET A 505 11.14 15.97 8.82
CA MET A 505 11.66 14.63 8.57
C MET A 505 13.03 14.63 7.88
N GLN A 506 13.27 15.55 6.94
CA GLN A 506 14.58 15.74 6.32
C GLN A 506 15.65 16.21 7.30
N ALA A 507 15.33 17.17 8.17
CA ALA A 507 16.23 17.64 9.21
C ALA A 507 16.63 16.49 10.15
N ALA A 508 15.66 15.64 10.53
CA ALA A 508 15.92 14.42 11.31
C ALA A 508 16.90 13.47 10.60
N SER A 509 16.69 13.18 9.31
CA SER A 509 17.62 12.36 8.51
C SER A 509 19.02 12.97 8.38
N ALA A 510 19.12 14.29 8.18
CA ALA A 510 20.40 14.99 8.13
C ALA A 510 21.15 14.87 9.47
N ILE A 511 20.46 15.06 10.60
CA ILE A 511 21.03 14.88 11.95
C ILE A 511 21.59 13.45 12.11
N GLY A 512 20.82 12.42 11.74
CA GLY A 512 21.28 11.03 11.81
C GLY A 512 22.49 10.74 10.93
N CYS A 513 22.54 11.34 9.74
CA CYS A 513 23.69 11.25 8.84
C CYS A 513 24.95 11.90 9.44
N GLY A 514 24.81 13.08 10.07
CA GLY A 514 25.88 13.76 10.79
C GLY A 514 26.38 12.96 12.00
N GLU A 515 25.47 12.37 12.79
CA GLU A 515 25.83 11.49 13.91
C GLU A 515 26.67 10.29 13.44
N ARG A 516 26.27 9.65 12.33
CA ARG A 516 27.04 8.54 11.76
C ARG A 516 28.41 8.98 11.24
N ALA A 517 28.52 10.16 10.63
CA ALA A 517 29.82 10.69 10.19
C ALA A 517 30.80 10.87 11.37
N LEU A 518 30.31 11.35 12.53
CA LEU A 518 31.14 11.46 13.75
C LEU A 518 31.52 10.10 14.34
N GLU A 519 30.70 9.06 14.21
CA GLU A 519 31.07 7.68 14.58
C GLU A 519 32.18 7.12 13.68
N ILE A 520 32.06 7.31 12.37
CA ILE A 520 33.07 6.92 11.37
C ILE A 520 34.39 7.66 11.66
N MET A 521 34.32 8.95 11.99
CA MET A 521 35.47 9.75 12.45
C MET A 521 36.09 9.18 13.73
N ALA A 522 35.27 8.90 14.75
CA ALA A 522 35.72 8.38 16.04
C ALA A 522 36.43 7.03 15.89
N GLU A 523 35.93 6.14 15.04
CA GLU A 523 36.54 4.84 14.81
C GLU A 523 37.87 4.96 14.08
N ARG A 524 37.94 5.80 13.04
CA ARG A 524 39.19 6.11 12.34
C ARG A 524 40.28 6.58 13.27
N ILE A 525 39.98 7.50 14.20
CA ILE A 525 41.00 8.07 15.08
C ILE A 525 41.44 7.10 16.19
N ARG A 526 40.58 6.16 16.61
CA ARG A 526 40.98 5.05 17.50
C ARG A 526 41.93 4.08 16.81
N GLN A 527 41.60 3.64 15.59
CA GLN A 527 42.32 2.56 14.92
C GLN A 527 43.63 3.02 14.24
N ARG A 528 43.68 4.24 13.68
CA ARG A 528 44.82 4.67 12.85
C ARG A 528 46.05 5.00 13.70
N HIS A 529 47.12 4.21 13.54
CA HIS A 529 48.39 4.41 14.24
C HIS A 529 49.44 5.14 13.37
N VAL A 530 49.94 6.29 13.81
CA VAL A 530 51.12 7.02 13.26
C VAL A 530 51.83 7.81 14.38
N PHE A 531 53.06 8.29 14.12
CA PHE A 531 53.86 9.00 15.14
C PHE A 531 53.99 8.19 16.46
N GLY A 532 54.07 6.86 16.37
CA GLY A 532 54.17 5.98 17.55
C GLY A 532 52.89 5.81 18.38
N GLY A 533 51.68 5.90 17.80
CA GLY A 533 50.44 5.52 18.50
C GLY A 533 49.15 5.92 17.77
N PRO A 534 47.97 5.70 18.38
CA PRO A 534 46.69 6.05 17.77
C PRO A 534 46.54 7.57 17.63
N ILE A 535 46.05 8.06 16.48
CA ILE A 535 45.88 9.50 16.23
C ILE A 535 44.83 10.15 17.12
N GLY A 536 43.91 9.37 17.69
CA GLY A 536 42.87 9.85 18.60
C GLY A 536 43.40 10.55 19.86
N ARG A 537 44.68 10.39 20.22
CA ARG A 537 45.32 11.18 21.29
C ARG A 537 45.49 12.68 20.94
N PHE A 538 45.43 13.05 19.67
CA PHE A 538 45.57 14.43 19.23
C PHE A 538 44.26 15.19 19.43
N THR A 539 44.22 16.12 20.38
CA THR A 539 43.01 16.84 20.80
C THR A 539 42.33 17.63 19.68
N HIS A 540 43.08 18.13 18.69
CA HIS A 540 42.52 18.81 17.50
C HIS A 540 41.66 17.88 16.61
N LEU A 541 41.79 16.55 16.73
CA LEU A 541 40.90 15.59 16.09
C LEU A 541 39.68 15.23 16.97
N GLN A 542 39.75 15.48 18.28
CA GLN A 542 38.63 15.26 19.20
C GLN A 542 37.67 16.46 19.24
N GLN A 543 38.19 17.68 19.16
CA GLN A 543 37.40 18.92 19.25
C GLN A 543 36.24 18.98 18.25
N PRO A 544 36.40 18.64 16.94
CA PRO A 544 35.29 18.67 15.99
C PRO A 544 34.18 17.65 16.29
N ILE A 545 34.51 16.53 16.97
CA ILE A 545 33.50 15.57 17.44
C ILE A 545 32.66 16.20 18.55
N GLY A 546 33.31 16.81 19.56
CA GLY A 546 32.61 17.47 20.67
C GLY A 546 31.72 18.63 20.21
N GLU A 547 32.24 19.48 19.32
CA GLU A 547 31.51 20.61 18.76
C GLU A 547 30.28 20.16 17.95
N ASN A 548 30.48 19.32 16.92
CA ASN A 548 29.38 18.94 16.03
C ASN A 548 28.38 18.02 16.72
N LEU A 549 28.79 17.12 17.63
CA LEU A 549 27.85 16.31 18.41
C LEU A 549 26.97 17.17 19.32
N THR A 550 27.52 18.25 19.88
CA THR A 550 26.74 19.21 20.68
C THR A 550 25.72 19.93 19.81
N LYS A 551 26.14 20.45 18.65
CA LYS A 551 25.24 21.11 17.68
C LYS A 551 24.13 20.17 17.16
N LEU A 552 24.46 18.91 16.85
CA LEU A 552 23.48 17.89 16.44
C LEU A 552 22.45 17.62 17.55
N ARG A 553 22.87 17.56 18.82
CA ARG A 553 21.97 17.41 19.97
C ARG A 553 21.08 18.64 20.22
N MET A 554 21.58 19.84 19.93
CA MET A 554 20.77 21.06 19.95
C MET A 554 19.69 21.02 18.86
N ALA A 555 20.08 20.71 17.62
CA ALA A 555 19.15 20.58 16.49
C ALA A 555 18.10 19.48 16.74
N LEU A 556 18.50 18.32 17.30
CA LEU A 556 17.58 17.24 17.65
C LEU A 556 16.57 17.64 18.74
N SER A 557 17.01 18.36 19.77
CA SER A 557 16.11 18.85 20.82
C SER A 557 15.06 19.80 20.24
N LEU A 558 15.46 20.70 19.34
CA LEU A 558 14.55 21.62 18.65
C LEU A 558 13.61 20.89 17.68
N ALA A 559 14.10 19.88 16.97
CA ALA A 559 13.29 19.05 16.07
C ALA A 559 12.22 18.25 16.83
N ARG A 560 12.53 17.73 18.01
CA ARG A 560 11.56 17.04 18.87
C ARG A 560 10.46 17.99 19.38
N GLU A 561 10.82 19.23 19.72
CA GLU A 561 9.83 20.25 20.08
C GLU A 561 8.93 20.63 18.89
N ALA A 562 9.52 20.83 17.70
CA ALA A 562 8.76 21.07 16.47
C ALA A 562 7.79 19.92 16.15
N ALA A 563 8.23 18.66 16.28
CA ALA A 563 7.38 17.48 16.14
C ALA A 563 6.24 17.46 17.18
N ARG A 564 6.52 17.82 18.43
CA ARG A 564 5.51 17.90 19.51
C ARG A 564 4.50 19.03 19.31
N LEU A 565 4.84 20.09 18.57
CA LEU A 565 3.92 21.16 18.18
C LEU A 565 3.06 20.71 16.98
N PHE A 566 3.70 20.12 15.96
CA PHE A 566 3.02 19.52 14.81
C PHE A 566 1.97 18.47 15.24
N ASP A 567 2.32 17.58 16.17
CA ASP A 567 1.42 16.56 16.73
C ASP A 567 0.20 17.12 17.49
N ARG A 568 0.25 18.40 17.89
CA ARG A 568 -0.87 19.11 18.53
C ARG A 568 -1.68 19.97 17.56
N GLY A 569 -1.31 20.00 16.28
CA GLY A 569 -1.89 20.89 15.27
C GLY A 569 -1.44 22.36 15.38
N ASP A 570 -0.43 22.66 16.21
CA ASP A 570 0.11 24.01 16.40
C ASP A 570 1.17 24.29 15.32
N LEU A 571 0.72 24.40 14.08
CA LEU A 571 1.59 24.50 12.90
C LEU A 571 2.33 25.83 12.86
N ASP A 572 1.66 26.94 13.21
CA ASP A 572 2.24 28.28 13.26
C ASP A 572 3.42 28.36 14.25
N ALA A 573 3.34 27.68 15.40
CA ALA A 573 4.46 27.58 16.34
C ALA A 573 5.55 26.59 15.87
N ALA A 574 5.18 25.57 15.09
CA ALA A 574 6.13 24.60 14.55
C ALA A 574 6.96 25.16 13.39
N GLU A 575 6.36 25.97 12.49
CA GLU A 575 6.97 26.46 11.25
C GLU A 575 8.36 27.11 11.43
N PRO A 576 8.56 28.11 12.32
CA PRO A 576 9.88 28.72 12.52
C PRO A 576 10.92 27.74 13.09
N LEU A 577 10.49 26.75 13.88
CA LEU A 577 11.39 25.73 14.40
C LEU A 577 11.81 24.77 13.28
N VAL A 578 10.87 24.37 12.42
CA VAL A 578 11.14 23.50 11.26
C VAL A 578 12.05 24.18 10.23
N ASN A 579 11.78 25.44 9.89
CA ASN A 579 12.62 26.20 8.98
C ASN A 579 14.05 26.33 9.56
N GLY A 580 14.18 26.68 10.85
CA GLY A 580 15.46 26.76 11.54
C GLY A 580 16.26 25.44 11.55
N ILE A 581 15.66 24.31 11.92
CA ILE A 581 16.35 23.00 11.93
C ILE A 581 16.65 22.48 10.52
N LYS A 582 15.83 22.81 9.51
CA LYS A 582 16.07 22.36 8.13
C LYS A 582 17.29 23.07 7.53
N ALA A 583 17.46 24.36 7.84
CA ALA A 583 18.70 25.08 7.57
C ALA A 583 19.87 24.50 8.38
N GLU A 584 19.87 24.70 9.70
CA GLU A 584 21.07 24.48 10.51
C GLU A 584 21.40 23.00 10.69
N GLY A 585 20.40 22.10 10.77
CA GLY A 585 20.62 20.66 10.89
C GLY A 585 21.38 20.08 9.69
N VAL A 586 21.15 20.61 8.48
CA VAL A 586 21.89 20.21 7.27
C VAL A 586 23.30 20.78 7.27
N GLU A 587 23.49 22.06 7.62
CA GLU A 587 24.83 22.67 7.71
C GLU A 587 25.70 22.00 8.79
N ILE A 588 25.12 21.67 9.95
CA ILE A 588 25.80 20.94 11.04
C ILE A 588 26.18 19.52 10.58
N ALA A 589 25.30 18.82 9.85
CA ALA A 589 25.59 17.50 9.31
C ALA A 589 26.71 17.54 8.25
N LEU A 590 26.75 18.58 7.41
CA LEU A 590 27.85 18.83 6.46
C LEU A 590 29.17 19.07 7.19
N ALA A 591 29.18 19.90 8.24
CA ALA A 591 30.37 20.16 9.05
C ALA A 591 30.88 18.89 9.77
N ALA A 592 29.98 18.01 10.22
CA ALA A 592 30.33 16.71 10.76
C ALA A 592 30.98 15.79 9.70
N CYS A 593 30.45 15.77 8.48
CA CYS A 593 31.00 15.00 7.36
C CYS A 593 32.39 15.52 6.92
N ASP A 594 32.57 16.84 6.81
CA ASP A 594 33.86 17.46 6.50
C ASP A 594 34.93 17.11 7.56
N ALA A 595 34.59 17.25 8.85
CA ALA A 595 35.49 16.87 9.94
C ALA A 595 35.89 15.38 9.87
N ALA A 596 34.93 14.50 9.54
CA ALA A 596 35.18 13.08 9.36
C ALA A 596 36.09 12.79 8.14
N MET A 597 35.87 13.46 7.00
CA MET A 597 36.71 13.31 5.81
C MET A 597 38.15 13.75 6.08
N ARG A 598 38.33 14.92 6.71
CA ARG A 598 39.66 15.43 7.07
C ARG A 598 40.40 14.51 8.04
N ALA A 599 39.72 13.88 8.99
CA ALA A 599 40.31 12.88 9.88
C ALA A 599 40.74 11.57 9.18
N HIS A 600 40.19 11.26 8.01
CA HIS A 600 40.64 10.14 7.19
C HIS A 600 41.87 10.45 6.34
N GLY A 601 42.15 11.74 6.08
CA GLY A 601 43.20 12.19 5.16
C GLY A 601 42.82 11.88 3.71
N ALA A 602 43.79 11.49 2.87
CA ALA A 602 43.53 11.13 1.47
C ALA A 602 42.45 10.04 1.31
N LEU A 603 42.34 9.10 2.25
CA LEU A 603 41.30 8.06 2.26
C LEU A 603 39.88 8.65 2.39
N GLY A 604 39.74 9.82 3.04
CA GLY A 604 38.45 10.53 3.15
C GLY A 604 37.98 11.17 1.84
N TYR A 605 38.85 11.26 0.84
CA TYR A 605 38.52 11.69 -0.52
C TYR A 605 38.25 10.50 -1.48
N SER A 606 38.36 9.26 -0.97
CA SER A 606 38.10 8.04 -1.74
C SER A 606 36.62 7.60 -1.64
N ARG A 607 36.22 6.66 -2.51
CA ARG A 607 34.93 5.95 -2.39
C ARG A 607 34.97 4.76 -1.43
N GLU A 608 36.11 4.48 -0.79
CA GLU A 608 36.26 3.39 0.18
C GLU A 608 35.68 3.75 1.57
N VAL A 609 35.33 5.02 1.79
CA VAL A 609 34.73 5.50 3.02
C VAL A 609 33.36 6.11 2.73
N ASP A 610 32.36 5.69 3.49
CA ASP A 610 30.98 6.18 3.47
C ASP A 610 30.88 7.61 4.06
N LEU A 611 31.45 8.57 3.33
CA LEU A 611 31.44 10.00 3.62
C LEU A 611 31.23 10.84 2.35
N GLY A 612 31.83 10.46 1.22
CA GLY A 612 31.65 11.18 -0.05
C GLY A 612 30.20 11.19 -0.53
N ASP A 613 29.49 10.08 -0.36
CA ASP A 613 28.06 9.94 -0.66
C ASP A 613 27.21 10.80 0.27
N ARG A 614 27.51 10.77 1.58
CA ARG A 614 26.84 11.59 2.60
C ARG A 614 26.92 13.09 2.29
N VAL A 615 28.09 13.59 1.90
CA VAL A 615 28.25 15.00 1.51
C VAL A 615 27.44 15.33 0.25
N ARG A 616 27.48 14.48 -0.78
CA ARG A 616 26.70 14.69 -2.02
C ARG A 616 25.20 14.70 -1.75
N ASP A 617 24.72 13.79 -0.90
CA ASP A 617 23.31 13.69 -0.52
C ASP A 617 22.87 14.90 0.33
N LEU A 618 23.66 15.29 1.33
CA LEU A 618 23.39 16.47 2.17
C LEU A 618 23.41 17.79 1.37
N MET A 619 24.27 17.91 0.37
CA MET A 619 24.24 19.05 -0.57
C MET A 619 22.92 19.11 -1.36
N GLY A 620 22.30 17.96 -1.65
CA GLY A 620 20.94 17.89 -2.16
C GLY A 620 19.91 18.43 -1.17
N LEU A 621 19.96 18.00 0.09
CA LEU A 621 19.07 18.50 1.17
C LEU A 621 19.26 20.00 1.46
N ARG A 622 20.46 20.55 1.22
CA ARG A 622 20.77 21.98 1.37
C ARG A 622 19.98 22.86 0.40
N ILE A 623 19.71 22.32 -0.80
CA ILE A 623 19.07 23.05 -1.91
C ILE A 623 17.57 22.72 -1.99
N ALA A 624 17.21 21.43 -1.91
CA ALA A 624 15.85 20.95 -2.12
C ALA A 624 14.87 21.44 -1.05
N ASP A 625 13.59 21.50 -1.40
CA ASP A 625 12.46 21.72 -0.48
C ASP A 625 12.52 23.05 0.30
N GLY A 626 13.19 24.05 -0.29
CA GLY A 626 13.48 25.38 0.27
C GLY A 626 14.93 25.49 0.74
N THR A 627 15.76 26.30 0.06
CA THR A 627 17.21 26.36 0.34
C THR A 627 17.51 26.81 1.78
N THR A 628 18.70 26.48 2.32
CA THR A 628 19.16 26.97 3.63
C THR A 628 18.91 28.47 3.81
N ASP A 629 19.18 29.27 2.78
CA ASP A 629 19.06 30.74 2.80
C ASP A 629 17.60 31.19 2.88
N VAL A 630 16.71 30.52 2.14
CA VAL A 630 15.25 30.78 2.20
C VAL A 630 14.67 30.40 3.55
N MET A 631 15.12 29.29 4.14
CA MET A 631 14.69 28.89 5.48
C MET A 631 15.14 29.90 6.54
N ARG A 632 16.40 30.36 6.49
CA ARG A 632 16.92 31.42 7.38
C ARG A 632 16.15 32.73 7.22
N MET A 633 15.89 33.15 5.99
CA MET A 633 15.05 34.33 5.68
C MET A 633 13.63 34.16 6.25
N THR A 634 13.06 32.95 6.17
CA THR A 634 11.72 32.67 6.68
C THR A 634 11.67 32.79 8.20
N VAL A 635 12.65 32.24 8.93
CA VAL A 635 12.79 32.42 10.39
C VAL A 635 12.87 33.89 10.80
N VAL A 636 13.60 34.71 10.04
CA VAL A 636 13.65 36.16 10.28
C VAL A 636 12.27 36.80 10.05
N ARG A 637 11.59 36.46 8.95
CA ARG A 637 10.27 36.98 8.59
C ARG A 637 9.18 36.60 9.60
N GLU A 638 9.16 35.36 10.05
CA GLU A 638 8.21 34.87 11.07
C GLU A 638 8.43 35.57 12.41
N LYS A 639 9.69 35.86 12.78
CA LYS A 639 10.02 36.46 14.07
C LYS A 639 9.89 37.98 14.11
N TYR A 640 10.16 38.67 12.99
CA TYR A 640 10.32 40.12 12.93
C TYR A 640 9.43 40.81 11.87
N GLY A 641 8.56 40.07 11.18
CA GLY A 641 7.71 40.61 10.13
C GLY A 641 8.47 40.95 8.84
N PHE A 642 7.87 41.82 8.02
CA PHE A 642 8.47 42.27 6.77
C PHE A 642 9.37 43.50 6.92
N ASP A 643 9.38 44.17 8.07
CA ASP A 643 10.11 45.43 8.30
C ASP A 643 11.59 45.34 7.88
N LEU A 644 12.29 44.26 8.26
CA LEU A 644 13.70 44.03 7.89
C LEU A 644 13.90 43.80 6.39
N TRP A 645 12.89 43.27 5.69
CA TRP A 645 12.88 43.14 4.23
C TRP A 645 12.56 44.48 3.56
N GLU A 646 11.58 45.24 4.06
CA GLU A 646 11.29 46.59 3.57
C GLU A 646 12.51 47.51 3.69
N MET A 647 13.25 47.41 4.79
CA MET A 647 14.54 48.09 4.96
C MET A 647 15.56 47.71 3.87
N SER A 648 15.62 46.46 3.41
CA SER A 648 16.62 46.02 2.42
C SER A 648 16.32 46.53 1.00
N VAL A 649 15.04 46.75 0.66
CA VAL A 649 14.61 47.27 -0.65
C VAL A 649 14.36 48.78 -0.67
N ARG A 650 14.28 49.43 0.49
CA ARG A 650 14.10 50.88 0.61
C ARG A 650 15.41 51.60 0.29
N GLY A 651 15.35 52.54 -0.66
CA GLY A 651 16.46 53.46 -0.91
C GLY A 651 16.70 54.37 0.30
N TYR A 652 17.84 54.19 0.97
CA TYR A 652 18.37 55.14 1.94
C TYR A 652 19.20 56.19 1.22
N SER A 653 18.56 57.26 0.73
CA SER A 653 19.27 58.49 0.41
C SER A 653 19.85 59.05 1.70
N ASP A 654 21.17 59.17 1.80
CA ASP A 654 21.76 59.92 2.90
C ASP A 654 21.28 61.38 2.86
N GLY A 655 21.18 62.02 4.02
CA GLY A 655 20.81 63.43 4.12
C GLY A 655 21.93 64.40 3.74
N SER A 656 22.98 63.95 3.04
CA SER A 656 24.21 64.71 2.79
C SER A 656 24.41 65.14 1.33
N THR A 657 23.69 64.57 0.35
CA THR A 657 23.56 65.20 -0.98
C THR A 657 22.50 66.31 -0.99
N LYS A 658 22.82 67.45 -0.36
CA LYS A 658 22.37 68.75 -0.86
C LYS A 658 23.21 69.11 -2.08
N THR A 659 22.58 69.46 -3.21
CA THR A 659 22.93 70.66 -3.98
C THR A 659 21.87 70.98 -5.02
N GLU A 660 21.73 72.27 -5.32
CA GLU A 660 20.73 72.81 -6.24
C GLU A 660 20.94 72.34 -7.69
N ARG A 661 19.83 72.00 -8.35
CA ARG A 661 19.44 72.63 -9.62
C ARG A 661 17.99 72.31 -9.98
N ASP A 662 17.15 73.32 -9.73
CA ASP A 662 15.87 73.70 -10.33
C ASP A 662 15.04 72.64 -11.09
#